data_AF-A0A1G1W6J4-F1
#
_entry.id   AF-A0A1G1W6J4-F1
#
_cell.length_a   1.000
_cell.length_b   1.000
_cell.length_c   1.000
_cell.angle_alpha   90.00
_cell.angle_beta   90.00
_cell.angle_gamma   90.00
#
_symmetry.space_group_name_H-M   'P 1'
#
loop_
_entity.id
_entity.type
_entity.pdbx_description
1 polymer ?
#
loop_
_entity_poly.entity_id
_entity_poly.type
_entity_poly.pdbx_seq_one_letter_code
_entity_poly.pdbx_strand_id
1 'polypeptide(L)'
;MRAADLFQKYRKSINPPYDPRDLISLFLTVFLLITIPLTVISILQTREPTSKAVANPSGQQIVQKVYCSAEPLESFSERPDKNRAKVAASKLASVTVDLTQKQQEFKKDGSVKAAKELQSLLQERKSDLVETMRQNPDQALNSLLSDQERSNFAPLAQNCLERSATIEGQLEVVHADFFKEGTSTTSYTLKTDSGKKISIHPAGGLRAFLESRTRVKVKGMQIDNDLVFDGSRPLSQAGDLKGGIDVVSQPGNPPVLGQQRTVTLLVNFQNTAQPSFTSAQVDNFVDTQINNFYAELSYNKISITGDVYGWYTLPIDQTCSAGGTVLQEAINLADSAVYFPNYSRLVIIAPYGPSCGWAGAASIGKTTIVTADGNVSLSWASIVSNYGFDLGLVGHELGHGFGSGHASLLDCGSVTIAPSGCTVYEYGDPYDIMGSTSPPFHFNAAHKENVGWFDPTNIQTVTTSGAYVLEPIERATASLKALKIQRGQSTADYLYVEYRQPIGFDSAKSPSDSVYQGALLHIPLSPINKTALLDPTPPISISTIVVTPGSSFTDPDTGTRIAVTSATASALTLNVVLGKTDFTVPTVSITAPSSGATVSGTVTIAANAADASGIKEVEFAYIPYGGMGQVIATDTTEPFSVPWDTTKVADGGYTLTATAYDKSGEAFGVPNNLGGASTVSVTVNNATCTRANPTVSLAPASQGGTAGTTLSYTVSVTNSDNSVCGSSTFSLSSIVPTGWSATFTPASLTLTSGANGSSTIKVTSSTSASAGNYTISTTATNSSAASYSASTSAVYQVTSLTKTGDLNSDGKVDIFDLSILLTRWGSSDTTADLNKNGTVDIFDLSILLSYWGS
;
A
#
# COMPACT_ATOMS: atom_id res chain seq x y z
N MET A 1 25.58 -12.58 43.50
CA MET A 1 26.36 -12.85 44.73
C MET A 1 27.41 -11.78 44.86
N ARG A 2 27.63 -11.23 46.07
CA ARG A 2 28.71 -10.24 46.26
C ARG A 2 30.05 -10.98 46.23
N ALA A 3 31.09 -10.39 45.62
CA ALA A 3 32.40 -11.01 45.46
C ALA A 3 33.04 -11.47 46.79
N ALA A 4 32.65 -10.84 47.90
CA ALA A 4 33.06 -11.21 49.25
C ALA A 4 32.57 -12.62 49.67
N ASP A 5 31.40 -13.05 49.20
CA ASP A 5 30.81 -14.35 49.56
C ASP A 5 31.52 -15.52 48.83
N LEU A 6 32.05 -15.26 47.62
CA LEU A 6 32.84 -16.24 46.86
C LEU A 6 34.21 -16.46 47.52
N PHE A 7 34.84 -15.38 47.99
CA PHE A 7 36.16 -15.44 48.65
C PHE A 7 36.13 -16.19 49.99
N GLN A 8 35.04 -16.05 50.77
CA GLN A 8 34.87 -16.81 52.02
C GLN A 8 34.63 -18.31 51.77
N LYS A 9 33.93 -18.66 50.69
CA LYS A 9 33.71 -20.07 50.30
C LYS A 9 35.00 -20.73 49.81
N TYR A 10 35.81 -20.01 49.04
CA TYR A 10 37.06 -20.51 48.47
C TYR A 10 38.18 -20.70 49.52
N ARG A 11 38.17 -19.89 50.59
CA ARG A 11 39.15 -19.95 51.68
C ARG A 11 38.95 -21.13 52.63
N LYS A 12 37.78 -21.77 52.62
CA LYS A 12 37.46 -22.94 53.48
C LYS A 12 37.85 -24.29 52.87
N SER A 13 38.15 -24.35 51.56
CA SER A 13 38.36 -25.62 50.85
C SER A 13 39.81 -26.03 50.66
N ILE A 14 40.80 -25.30 51.21
CA ILE A 14 42.22 -25.57 50.91
C ILE A 14 43.09 -25.49 52.17
N ASN A 15 43.61 -26.65 52.61
CA ASN A 15 44.69 -26.82 53.60
C ASN A 15 45.31 -28.22 53.38
N PRO A 16 46.64 -28.48 53.47
CA PRO A 16 47.87 -27.76 53.03
C PRO A 16 48.80 -28.68 52.16
N PRO A 17 50.10 -28.39 51.90
CA PRO A 17 50.84 -27.12 51.79
C PRO A 17 51.46 -26.93 50.37
N TYR A 18 51.69 -25.68 49.95
CA TYR A 18 52.60 -25.39 48.83
C TYR A 18 53.70 -24.40 49.23
N ASP A 19 54.85 -24.61 48.60
CA ASP A 19 56.14 -23.95 48.76
C ASP A 19 56.09 -22.49 48.26
N PRO A 20 56.79 -21.53 48.90
CA PRO A 20 56.84 -20.11 48.48
C PRO A 20 57.25 -19.84 47.02
N ARG A 21 57.70 -20.84 46.25
CA ARG A 21 57.98 -20.71 44.81
C ARG A 21 56.73 -20.76 43.91
N ASP A 22 55.61 -21.32 44.37
CA ASP A 22 54.36 -21.40 43.58
C ASP A 22 53.52 -20.11 43.63
N LEU A 23 53.81 -19.21 44.57
CA LEU A 23 53.14 -17.92 44.69
C LEU A 23 53.44 -16.98 43.51
N ILE A 24 54.61 -17.10 42.89
CA ILE A 24 54.99 -16.27 41.74
C ILE A 24 54.24 -16.70 40.47
N SER A 25 54.12 -18.02 40.22
CA SER A 25 53.32 -18.56 39.12
C SER A 25 51.82 -18.29 39.30
N LEU A 26 51.30 -18.34 40.53
CA LEU A 26 49.90 -18.02 40.79
C LEU A 26 49.61 -16.53 40.57
N PHE A 27 50.52 -15.63 40.99
CA PHE A 27 50.38 -14.19 40.73
C PHE A 27 50.47 -13.86 39.24
N LEU A 28 51.38 -14.48 38.49
CA LEU A 28 51.47 -14.28 37.03
C LEU A 28 50.23 -14.80 36.29
N THR A 29 49.70 -15.96 36.69
CA THR A 29 48.50 -16.54 36.07
C THR A 29 47.25 -15.71 36.40
N VAL A 30 47.12 -15.22 37.64
CA VAL A 30 46.01 -14.34 38.04
C VAL A 30 46.15 -12.94 37.40
N PHE A 31 47.36 -12.42 37.21
CA PHE A 31 47.58 -11.16 36.51
C PHE A 31 47.26 -11.29 35.01
N LEU A 32 47.62 -12.39 34.35
CA LEU A 32 47.21 -12.68 32.96
C LEU A 32 45.69 -12.89 32.83
N LEU A 33 45.07 -13.61 33.77
CA LEU A 33 43.63 -13.87 33.80
C LEU A 33 42.79 -12.64 34.15
N ILE A 34 43.37 -11.56 34.67
CA ILE A 34 42.69 -10.29 34.92
C ILE A 34 42.99 -9.26 33.82
N THR A 35 44.22 -9.24 33.28
CA THR A 35 44.63 -8.25 32.27
C THR A 35 44.17 -8.58 30.85
N ILE A 36 44.06 -9.86 30.48
CA ILE A 36 43.51 -10.28 29.18
C ILE A 36 42.01 -9.98 29.08
N PRO A 37 41.15 -10.27 30.08
CA PRO A 37 39.77 -9.81 30.01
C PRO A 37 39.62 -8.30 30.19
N LEU A 38 40.53 -7.55 30.82
CA LEU A 38 40.42 -6.07 30.87
C LEU A 38 40.80 -5.39 29.54
N THR A 39 41.72 -5.97 28.76
CA THR A 39 42.02 -5.50 27.39
C THR A 39 40.95 -5.96 26.41
N VAL A 40 40.42 -7.17 26.57
CA VAL A 40 39.28 -7.67 25.78
C VAL A 40 37.97 -6.99 26.17
N ILE A 41 37.75 -6.57 27.42
CA ILE A 41 36.60 -5.74 27.84
C ILE A 41 36.77 -4.29 27.39
N SER A 42 38.00 -3.76 27.23
CA SER A 42 38.21 -2.47 26.54
C SER A 42 38.04 -2.55 25.02
N ILE A 43 38.12 -3.75 24.42
CA ILE A 43 37.89 -3.99 22.98
C ILE A 43 36.44 -4.45 22.70
N LEU A 44 35.74 -5.03 23.70
CA LEU A 44 34.36 -5.53 23.62
C LEU A 44 33.33 -4.70 24.41
N GLN A 45 33.74 -3.66 25.16
CA GLN A 45 32.86 -2.52 25.41
C GLN A 45 32.72 -1.77 24.10
N THR A 46 31.78 -2.25 23.29
CA THR A 46 30.81 -1.43 22.57
C THR A 46 31.43 -0.16 21.99
N ARG A 47 31.79 -0.22 20.70
CA ARG A 47 31.43 0.89 19.82
C ARG A 47 29.92 1.06 19.95
N GLU A 48 29.48 1.76 21.00
CA GLU A 48 28.18 2.40 20.99
C GLU A 48 28.16 3.28 19.73
N PRO A 49 27.02 3.38 19.03
CA PRO A 49 26.84 4.41 18.04
C PRO A 49 26.81 5.74 18.80
N THR A 50 27.98 6.29 19.07
CA THR A 50 28.13 7.54 19.79
C THR A 50 27.52 8.64 18.94
N SER A 51 26.43 9.20 19.44
CA SER A 51 25.88 10.46 19.00
C SER A 51 27.01 11.49 18.99
N LYS A 52 27.35 12.04 17.81
CA LYS A 52 28.26 13.19 17.75
C LYS A 52 27.50 14.40 18.30
N ALA A 53 27.86 14.81 19.52
CA ALA A 53 27.42 16.08 20.08
C ALA A 53 28.31 17.22 19.55
N VAL A 54 27.70 18.29 19.03
CA VAL A 54 28.39 19.55 18.70
C VAL A 54 27.90 20.61 19.70
N ALA A 55 28.80 21.44 20.24
CA ALA A 55 28.43 22.50 21.18
C ALA A 55 27.84 23.71 20.43
N ASN A 56 26.73 24.25 20.94
CA ASN A 56 26.20 25.55 20.52
C ASN A 56 26.94 26.69 21.25
N PRO A 57 26.93 27.95 20.73
CA PRO A 57 27.50 29.15 21.38
C PRO A 57 27.17 29.36 22.89
N SER A 58 26.15 28.71 23.46
CA SER A 58 25.73 28.75 24.86
C SER A 58 26.23 27.58 25.72
N GLY A 59 27.04 26.66 25.17
CA GLY A 59 27.67 25.56 25.93
C GLY A 59 26.82 24.30 26.12
N GLN A 60 25.63 24.19 25.52
CA GLN A 60 24.84 22.95 25.52
C GLN A 60 25.32 21.97 24.43
N GLN A 61 25.56 20.70 24.83
CA GLN A 61 25.81 19.59 23.89
C GLN A 61 24.50 19.24 23.15
N ILE A 62 24.49 19.33 21.82
CA ILE A 62 23.33 18.98 20.99
C ILE A 62 23.66 17.70 20.21
N VAL A 63 22.88 16.65 20.37
CA VAL A 63 22.99 15.40 19.58
C VAL A 63 22.47 15.67 18.17
N GLN A 64 23.34 15.62 17.16
CA GLN A 64 22.95 15.91 15.77
C GLN A 64 22.49 14.67 14.99
N LYS A 65 22.89 13.46 15.42
CA LYS A 65 22.55 12.19 14.75
C LYS A 65 22.46 11.04 15.76
N VAL A 66 21.50 10.14 15.53
CA VAL A 66 21.26 8.88 16.22
C VAL A 66 21.47 7.75 15.21
N TYR A 67 22.16 6.68 15.61
CA TYR A 67 22.33 5.50 14.76
C TYR A 67 21.73 4.27 15.46
N CYS A 68 20.96 3.49 14.71
CA CYS A 68 20.61 2.11 15.10
C CYS A 68 21.72 1.15 14.64
N SER A 69 21.77 -0.07 15.21
CA SER A 69 22.72 -1.08 14.76
C SER A 69 22.58 -1.28 13.25
N ALA A 70 23.73 -1.34 12.57
CA ALA A 70 23.80 -1.74 11.17
C ALA A 70 23.67 -3.26 11.01
N GLU A 71 23.91 -4.01 12.09
CA GLU A 71 23.70 -5.45 12.12
C GLU A 71 22.20 -5.76 12.06
N PRO A 72 21.78 -6.61 11.10
CA PRO A 72 20.41 -7.13 11.06
C PRO A 72 20.08 -7.88 12.35
N LEU A 73 18.79 -7.93 12.70
CA LEU A 73 18.33 -8.78 13.79
C LEU A 73 18.45 -10.26 13.38
N GLU A 74 19.55 -10.89 13.79
CA GLU A 74 19.85 -12.32 13.62
C GLU A 74 19.26 -13.12 14.79
N SER A 75 18.02 -13.59 14.61
CA SER A 75 17.50 -14.82 15.21
C SER A 75 16.00 -14.85 14.95
N PHE A 76 15.58 -15.85 14.18
CA PHE A 76 14.16 -16.11 13.94
C PHE A 76 13.86 -17.55 14.30
N SER A 77 12.71 -17.75 14.93
CA SER A 77 12.06 -19.06 14.94
C SER A 77 11.17 -19.08 13.71
N GLU A 78 11.46 -19.96 12.74
CA GLU A 78 10.63 -20.16 11.54
C GLU A 78 9.19 -20.58 11.85
N ARG A 79 8.90 -20.91 13.12
CA ARG A 79 7.57 -21.25 13.61
C ARG A 79 6.65 -20.02 13.64
N PRO A 80 5.56 -20.01 12.86
CA PRO A 80 4.53 -19.00 12.99
C PRO A 80 3.85 -19.12 14.36
N ASP A 81 3.76 -18.01 15.09
CA ASP A 81 3.12 -17.96 16.40
C ASP A 81 2.14 -16.79 16.45
N LYS A 82 0.83 -17.10 16.46
CA LYS A 82 -0.24 -16.10 16.48
C LYS A 82 -0.17 -15.17 17.70
N ASN A 83 0.30 -15.68 18.84
CA ASN A 83 0.47 -14.86 20.04
C ASN A 83 1.68 -13.93 19.87
N ARG A 84 2.79 -14.42 19.33
CA ARG A 84 3.98 -13.60 19.01
C ARG A 84 3.66 -12.52 17.99
N ALA A 85 2.94 -12.86 16.92
CA ALA A 85 2.46 -11.92 15.91
C ALA A 85 1.61 -10.81 16.54
N LYS A 86 0.63 -11.18 17.37
CA LYS A 86 -0.25 -10.24 18.08
C LYS A 86 0.51 -9.35 19.06
N VAL A 87 1.50 -9.90 19.77
CA VAL A 87 2.33 -9.15 20.72
C VAL A 87 3.23 -8.15 19.99
N ALA A 88 3.94 -8.56 18.94
CA ALA A 88 4.81 -7.69 18.15
C ALA A 88 4.02 -6.52 17.54
N ALA A 89 2.89 -6.84 16.94
CA ALA A 89 1.89 -5.89 16.44
C ALA A 89 1.43 -4.86 17.49
N SER A 90 1.06 -5.32 18.68
CA SER A 90 0.59 -4.45 19.76
C SER A 90 1.71 -3.55 20.28
N LYS A 91 2.93 -4.07 20.39
CA LYS A 91 4.11 -3.28 20.79
C LYS A 91 4.46 -2.23 19.75
N LEU A 92 4.46 -2.60 18.47
CA LEU A 92 4.70 -1.67 17.37
C LEU A 92 3.73 -0.48 17.43
N ALA A 93 2.45 -0.73 17.68
CA ALA A 93 1.44 0.31 17.82
C ALA A 93 1.72 1.22 19.03
N SER A 94 1.99 0.65 20.22
CA SER A 94 2.28 1.45 21.42
C SER A 94 3.55 2.28 21.27
N VAL A 95 4.63 1.67 20.78
CA VAL A 95 5.92 2.35 20.58
C VAL A 95 5.80 3.45 19.52
N THR A 96 4.96 3.27 18.49
CA THR A 96 4.73 4.33 17.47
C THR A 96 4.01 5.55 18.06
N VAL A 97 3.07 5.35 18.99
CA VAL A 97 2.40 6.45 19.72
C VAL A 97 3.41 7.17 20.62
N ASP A 98 4.18 6.42 21.42
CA ASP A 98 5.20 6.97 22.31
C ASP A 98 6.29 7.73 21.53
N LEU A 99 6.71 7.18 20.39
CA LEU A 99 7.66 7.81 19.47
C LEU A 99 7.15 9.16 18.95
N THR A 100 5.86 9.23 18.58
CA THR A 100 5.24 10.46 18.08
C THR A 100 5.13 11.51 19.19
N GLN A 101 4.71 11.11 20.39
CA GLN A 101 4.67 12.01 21.55
C GLN A 101 6.07 12.53 21.90
N LYS A 102 7.06 11.64 21.99
CA LYS A 102 8.45 12.00 22.32
C LYS A 102 9.10 12.88 21.26
N GLN A 103 8.73 12.73 19.99
CA GLN A 103 9.15 13.65 18.95
C GLN A 103 8.65 15.08 19.21
N GLN A 104 7.39 15.24 19.62
CA GLN A 104 6.83 16.55 19.93
C GLN A 104 7.51 17.18 21.16
N GLU A 105 7.83 16.38 22.18
CA GLU A 105 8.60 16.82 23.34
C GLU A 105 10.02 17.24 22.95
N PHE A 106 10.71 16.45 22.12
CA PHE A 106 12.02 16.78 21.60
C PHE A 106 12.03 18.07 20.78
N LYS A 107 11.01 18.31 19.94
CA LYS A 107 10.87 19.58 19.20
C LYS A 107 10.73 20.80 20.11
N LYS A 108 10.22 20.63 21.34
CA LYS A 108 10.05 21.72 22.32
C LYS A 108 11.30 21.94 23.19
N ASP A 109 11.91 20.86 23.67
CA ASP A 109 12.99 20.89 24.68
C ASP A 109 14.40 20.78 24.07
N GLY A 110 14.57 20.02 22.98
CA GLY A 110 15.86 19.83 22.31
C GLY A 110 16.97 19.19 23.16
N SER A 111 16.63 18.66 24.34
CA SER A 111 17.61 18.18 25.32
C SER A 111 18.26 16.85 24.92
N VAL A 112 19.48 16.61 25.41
CA VAL A 112 20.21 15.33 25.24
C VAL A 112 19.41 14.14 25.82
N LYS A 113 18.65 14.37 26.90
CA LYS A 113 17.81 13.34 27.52
C LYS A 113 16.67 12.94 26.58
N ALA A 114 15.93 13.91 26.05
CA ALA A 114 14.87 13.65 25.08
C ALA A 114 15.39 12.97 23.81
N ALA A 115 16.60 13.33 23.34
CA ALA A 115 17.24 12.67 22.21
C ALA A 115 17.57 11.18 22.47
N LYS A 116 18.04 10.84 23.68
CA LYS A 116 18.33 9.44 24.07
C LYS A 116 17.06 8.60 24.24
N GLU A 117 16.00 9.19 24.80
CA GLU A 117 14.70 8.52 24.91
C GLU A 117 14.11 8.24 23.51
N LEU A 118 14.20 9.23 22.61
CA LEU A 118 13.78 9.06 21.22
C LEU A 118 14.60 7.98 20.48
N GLN A 119 15.91 7.90 20.74
CA GLN A 119 16.77 6.84 20.22
C GLN A 119 16.32 5.45 20.67
N SER A 120 16.00 5.28 21.96
CA SER A 120 15.55 4.01 22.51
C SER A 120 14.25 3.56 21.83
N LEU A 121 13.30 4.47 21.66
CA LEU A 121 12.02 4.18 20.99
C LEU A 121 12.19 3.86 19.51
N LEU A 122 13.13 4.51 18.82
CA LEU A 122 13.45 4.20 17.42
C LEU A 122 14.05 2.80 17.27
N GLN A 123 14.93 2.39 18.20
CA GLN A 123 15.51 1.04 18.22
C GLN A 123 14.46 -0.03 18.53
N GLU A 124 13.59 0.24 19.51
CA GLU A 124 12.47 -0.65 19.85
C GLU A 124 11.50 -0.79 18.68
N ARG A 125 11.09 0.33 18.08
CA ARG A 125 10.20 0.33 16.91
C ARG A 125 10.80 -0.43 15.74
N LYS A 126 12.10 -0.25 15.46
CA LYS A 126 12.81 -0.99 14.42
C LYS A 126 12.68 -2.50 14.65
N SER A 127 12.93 -2.96 15.87
CA SER A 127 12.81 -4.38 16.24
C SER A 127 11.39 -4.90 16.09
N ASP A 128 10.40 -4.17 16.62
CA ASP A 128 9.01 -4.57 16.55
C ASP A 128 8.46 -4.54 15.12
N LEU A 129 8.91 -3.59 14.29
CA LEU A 129 8.54 -3.51 12.88
C LEU A 129 9.09 -4.71 12.10
N VAL A 130 10.37 -5.04 12.24
CA VAL A 130 10.97 -6.21 11.57
C VAL A 130 10.28 -7.50 11.99
N GLU A 131 9.99 -7.67 13.28
CA GLU A 131 9.25 -8.85 13.76
C GLU A 131 7.82 -8.87 13.19
N THR A 132 7.14 -7.72 13.16
CA THR A 132 5.79 -7.63 12.57
C THR A 132 5.82 -7.90 11.07
N MET A 133 6.83 -7.44 10.33
CA MET A 133 6.98 -7.75 8.89
C MET A 133 7.05 -9.24 8.64
N ARG A 134 7.82 -9.98 9.48
CA ARG A 134 8.02 -11.43 9.33
C ARG A 134 6.80 -12.26 9.76
N GLN A 135 6.07 -11.81 10.78
CA GLN A 135 4.95 -12.56 11.37
C GLN A 135 3.57 -12.15 10.85
N ASN A 136 3.41 -10.88 10.46
CA ASN A 136 2.16 -10.29 10.01
C ASN A 136 2.42 -9.12 9.03
N PRO A 137 2.80 -9.43 7.78
CA PRO A 137 3.10 -8.42 6.76
C PRO A 137 1.96 -7.41 6.54
N ASP A 138 0.70 -7.84 6.63
CA ASP A 138 -0.49 -6.98 6.48
C ASP A 138 -0.51 -5.89 7.55
N GLN A 139 -0.29 -6.27 8.80
CA GLN A 139 -0.25 -5.31 9.89
C GLN A 139 0.99 -4.43 9.82
N ALA A 140 2.15 -4.97 9.43
CA ALA A 140 3.36 -4.18 9.24
C ALA A 140 3.15 -3.09 8.18
N LEU A 141 2.52 -3.43 7.05
CA LEU A 141 2.20 -2.50 5.98
C LEU A 141 1.27 -1.36 6.45
N ASN A 142 0.28 -1.70 7.28
CA ASN A 142 -0.65 -0.72 7.87
C ASN A 142 -0.02 0.12 9.00
N SER A 143 1.15 -0.28 9.51
CA SER A 143 1.85 0.38 10.63
C SER A 143 3.10 1.16 10.19
N LEU A 144 3.30 1.31 8.88
CA LEU A 144 4.36 2.13 8.29
C LEU A 144 4.14 3.60 8.65
N LEU A 145 5.23 4.32 8.93
CA LEU A 145 5.15 5.78 9.09
C LEU A 145 4.69 6.43 7.78
N SER A 146 4.07 7.60 7.85
CA SER A 146 3.84 8.45 6.68
C SER A 146 5.14 9.12 6.20
N ASP A 147 5.14 9.67 4.99
CA ASP A 147 6.29 10.45 4.48
C ASP A 147 6.60 11.66 5.36
N GLN A 148 5.56 12.31 5.87
CA GLN A 148 5.71 13.46 6.77
C GLN A 148 6.35 13.04 8.10
N GLU A 149 5.91 11.93 8.69
CA GLU A 149 6.49 11.41 9.93
C GLU A 149 7.95 11.02 9.73
N ARG A 150 8.28 10.25 8.68
CA ARG A 150 9.66 9.90 8.35
C ARG A 150 10.54 11.14 8.15
N SER A 151 10.07 12.14 7.40
CA SER A 151 10.81 13.38 7.18
C SER A 151 11.09 14.12 8.49
N ASN A 152 10.17 14.06 9.46
CA ASN A 152 10.38 14.67 10.77
C ASN A 152 11.48 13.98 11.59
N PHE A 153 11.73 12.68 11.36
CA PHE A 153 12.76 11.90 12.06
C PHE A 153 14.08 11.78 11.29
N ALA A 154 14.08 11.96 9.96
CA ALA A 154 15.22 11.73 9.08
C ALA A 154 16.54 12.44 9.49
N PRO A 155 16.53 13.68 10.04
CA PRO A 155 17.75 14.33 10.53
C PRO A 155 18.42 13.60 11.69
N LEU A 156 17.63 12.84 12.47
CA LEU A 156 18.06 12.17 13.70
C LEU A 156 18.27 10.67 13.50
N ALA A 157 17.40 9.97 12.76
CA ALA A 157 17.21 8.52 12.84
C ALA A 157 17.95 7.72 11.75
N GLN A 158 19.29 7.73 11.76
CA GLN A 158 20.08 7.05 10.73
C GLN A 158 20.04 5.52 10.93
N ASN A 159 19.64 4.76 9.90
CA ASN A 159 19.44 3.30 9.91
C ASN A 159 18.36 2.75 10.87
N CYS A 160 17.48 3.63 11.37
CA CYS A 160 16.41 3.26 12.31
C CYS A 160 15.02 3.17 11.68
N LEU A 161 14.85 3.75 10.49
CA LEU A 161 13.55 3.89 9.85
C LEU A 161 13.48 3.09 8.56
N GLU A 162 12.27 2.64 8.26
CA GLU A 162 11.94 2.11 6.96
C GLU A 162 12.14 3.17 5.86
N ARG A 163 12.66 2.74 4.71
CA ARG A 163 12.87 3.59 3.53
C ARG A 163 12.21 2.97 2.32
N SER A 164 11.71 3.81 1.42
CA SER A 164 11.24 3.31 0.13
C SER A 164 12.42 2.72 -0.64
N ALA A 165 12.24 1.52 -1.17
CA ALA A 165 13.23 0.84 -2.00
C ALA A 165 12.55 0.19 -3.19
N THR A 166 13.23 0.19 -4.33
CA THR A 166 12.89 -0.65 -5.49
C THR A 166 14.06 -1.58 -5.71
N ILE A 167 13.82 -2.88 -5.60
CA ILE A 167 14.85 -3.92 -5.64
C ILE A 167 14.47 -4.93 -6.72
N GLU A 168 15.45 -5.32 -7.52
CA GLU A 168 15.32 -6.38 -8.50
C GLU A 168 16.29 -7.52 -8.17
N GLY A 169 15.85 -8.76 -8.35
CA GLY A 169 16.67 -9.93 -8.12
C GLY A 169 15.95 -11.24 -8.43
N GLN A 170 16.60 -12.35 -8.14
CA GLN A 170 16.03 -13.69 -8.24
C GLN A 170 15.45 -14.14 -6.91
N LEU A 171 14.26 -14.72 -6.94
CA LEU A 171 13.62 -15.28 -5.76
C LEU A 171 14.24 -16.61 -5.35
N GLU A 172 14.37 -16.81 -4.06
CA GLU A 172 14.46 -18.09 -3.40
C GLU A 172 13.18 -18.24 -2.59
N VAL A 173 12.41 -19.29 -2.89
CA VAL A 173 11.11 -19.56 -2.28
C VAL A 173 11.24 -20.84 -1.48
N VAL A 174 11.01 -20.75 -0.18
CA VAL A 174 11.15 -21.87 0.74
C VAL A 174 9.82 -22.11 1.43
N HIS A 175 9.38 -23.36 1.38
CA HIS A 175 8.22 -23.87 2.10
C HIS A 175 8.68 -24.59 3.36
N ALA A 176 7.97 -24.41 4.47
CA ALA A 176 8.24 -25.12 5.72
C ALA A 176 6.94 -25.71 6.29
N ASP A 177 7.04 -26.96 6.72
CA ASP A 177 5.90 -27.85 6.88
C ASP A 177 5.66 -28.25 8.33
N PHE A 178 4.53 -27.83 8.89
CA PHE A 178 4.14 -28.07 10.27
C PHE A 178 2.97 -29.07 10.32
N PHE A 179 3.22 -30.31 9.88
CA PHE A 179 2.19 -31.36 9.78
C PHE A 179 1.40 -31.61 11.07
N LYS A 180 2.03 -31.46 12.25
CA LYS A 180 1.36 -31.62 13.55
C LYS A 180 0.33 -30.53 13.82
N GLU A 181 0.61 -29.32 13.35
CA GLU A 181 -0.25 -28.15 13.49
C GLU A 181 -1.25 -28.02 12.33
N GLY A 182 -1.06 -28.76 11.23
CA GLY A 182 -1.89 -28.65 10.03
C GLY A 182 -1.70 -27.30 9.31
N THR A 183 -0.48 -26.76 9.34
CA THR A 183 -0.15 -25.44 8.76
C THR A 183 1.21 -25.45 8.07
N SER A 184 1.44 -24.46 7.20
CA SER A 184 2.72 -24.25 6.52
C SER A 184 3.11 -22.77 6.56
N THR A 185 4.38 -22.48 6.27
CA THR A 185 4.84 -21.13 5.97
C THR A 185 5.60 -21.09 4.66
N THR A 186 5.52 -19.95 3.97
CA THR A 186 6.34 -19.69 2.79
C THR A 186 7.15 -18.43 3.02
N SER A 187 8.45 -18.55 2.86
CA SER A 187 9.37 -17.42 2.94
C SER A 187 9.94 -17.10 1.56
N TYR A 188 10.16 -15.81 1.33
CA TYR A 188 10.64 -15.29 0.05
C TYR A 188 11.91 -14.48 0.30
N THR A 189 13.00 -14.89 -0.32
CA THR A 189 14.27 -14.15 -0.29
C THR A 189 14.64 -13.71 -1.69
N LEU A 190 14.88 -12.42 -1.87
CA LEU A 190 15.37 -11.84 -3.12
C LEU A 190 16.89 -11.78 -3.09
N LYS A 191 17.54 -12.52 -3.98
CA LYS A 191 18.98 -12.45 -4.25
C LYS A 191 19.24 -11.46 -5.39
N THR A 192 19.79 -10.32 -5.04
CA THR A 192 20.17 -9.27 -6.00
C THR A 192 21.42 -9.66 -6.80
N ASP A 193 21.67 -9.01 -7.92
CA ASP A 193 22.86 -9.27 -8.77
C ASP A 193 24.18 -8.97 -8.05
N SER A 194 24.16 -8.11 -7.02
CA SER A 194 25.32 -7.85 -6.15
C SER A 194 25.53 -8.93 -5.08
N GLY A 195 24.70 -9.98 -5.06
CA GLY A 195 24.76 -11.06 -4.08
C GLY A 195 24.07 -10.76 -2.74
N LYS A 196 23.50 -9.56 -2.56
CA LYS A 196 22.74 -9.23 -1.34
C LYS A 196 21.44 -10.03 -1.29
N LYS A 197 21.17 -10.66 -0.14
CA LYS A 197 19.89 -11.32 0.18
C LYS A 197 18.97 -10.36 0.92
N ILE A 198 17.73 -10.22 0.46
CA ILE A 198 16.68 -9.41 1.07
C ILE A 198 15.45 -10.28 1.28
N SER A 199 15.03 -10.47 2.52
CA SER A 199 13.74 -11.10 2.83
C SER A 199 12.61 -10.16 2.42
N ILE A 200 11.66 -10.66 1.63
CA ILE A 200 10.51 -9.87 1.19
C ILE A 200 9.23 -10.43 1.80
N HIS A 201 8.35 -9.53 2.22
CA HIS A 201 7.16 -9.81 3.01
C HIS A 201 5.91 -9.25 2.31
N PRO A 202 5.27 -10.05 1.44
CA PRO A 202 4.08 -9.61 0.71
C PRO A 202 2.83 -9.62 1.62
N ALA A 203 2.34 -8.44 1.97
CA ALA A 203 0.99 -8.24 2.50
C ALA A 203 -0.05 -8.66 1.45
N GLY A 204 -1.12 -9.33 1.88
CA GLY A 204 -2.13 -9.94 1.01
C GLY A 204 -1.64 -11.16 0.21
N GLY A 205 -0.40 -11.62 0.44
CA GLY A 205 0.21 -12.68 -0.36
C GLY A 205 0.62 -12.22 -1.77
N LEU A 206 1.13 -13.15 -2.58
CA LEU A 206 1.53 -12.87 -3.97
C LEU A 206 0.39 -13.15 -4.94
N ARG A 207 0.25 -12.32 -5.97
CA ARG A 207 -0.79 -12.47 -7.02
C ARG A 207 -0.63 -13.70 -7.94
N ALA A 208 0.59 -14.22 -8.08
CA ALA A 208 0.92 -15.23 -9.09
C ALA A 208 1.92 -16.24 -8.52
N PHE A 209 1.92 -17.44 -9.10
CA PHE A 209 2.90 -18.46 -8.80
C PHE A 209 4.31 -18.01 -9.11
N LEU A 210 5.16 -17.92 -8.09
CA LEU A 210 6.59 -17.63 -8.25
C LEU A 210 7.40 -18.78 -7.67
N GLU A 211 8.10 -19.52 -8.52
CA GLU A 211 9.09 -20.50 -8.11
C GLU A 211 10.45 -19.85 -7.84
N SER A 212 11.36 -20.61 -7.20
CA SER A 212 12.75 -20.20 -7.07
C SER A 212 13.37 -19.88 -8.44
N ARG A 213 14.31 -18.93 -8.47
CA ARG A 213 14.94 -18.30 -9.65
C ARG A 213 14.05 -17.37 -10.46
N THR A 214 12.77 -17.22 -10.13
CA THR A 214 11.91 -16.18 -10.73
C THR A 214 12.52 -14.81 -10.48
N ARG A 215 12.75 -14.05 -11.56
CA ARG A 215 13.28 -12.70 -11.47
C ARG A 215 12.13 -11.72 -11.30
N VAL A 216 12.17 -10.96 -10.21
CA VAL A 216 11.12 -9.99 -9.89
C VAL A 216 11.70 -8.63 -9.60
N LYS A 217 10.86 -7.61 -9.80
CA LYS A 217 11.09 -6.24 -9.38
C LYS A 217 10.04 -5.89 -8.34
N VAL A 218 10.49 -5.49 -7.15
CA VAL A 218 9.65 -5.21 -5.99
C VAL A 218 9.88 -3.77 -5.56
N LYS A 219 8.81 -3.03 -5.32
CA LYS A 219 8.84 -1.72 -4.66
C LYS A 219 8.12 -1.85 -3.32
N GLY A 220 8.70 -1.29 -2.27
CA GLY A 220 8.11 -1.35 -0.94
C GLY A 220 8.89 -0.55 0.08
N MET A 221 8.64 -0.84 1.35
CA MET A 221 9.33 -0.22 2.48
C MET A 221 10.33 -1.21 3.08
N GLN A 222 11.61 -0.85 3.00
CA GLN A 222 12.71 -1.66 3.46
C GLN A 222 13.28 -1.13 4.78
N ILE A 223 13.56 -2.03 5.71
CA ILE A 223 14.40 -1.78 6.88
C ILE A 223 15.40 -2.94 7.00
N ASP A 224 16.69 -2.62 7.12
CA ASP A 224 17.79 -3.58 7.05
C ASP A 224 17.73 -4.50 5.80
N ASN A 225 17.46 -5.80 6.02
CA ASN A 225 17.36 -6.84 5.00
C ASN A 225 15.92 -7.33 4.83
N ASP A 226 14.93 -6.65 5.43
CA ASP A 226 13.52 -6.99 5.33
C ASP A 226 12.78 -5.90 4.54
N LEU A 227 11.93 -6.30 3.60
CA LEU A 227 11.13 -5.40 2.77
C LEU A 227 9.67 -5.83 2.78
N VAL A 228 8.77 -4.95 3.21
CA VAL A 228 7.31 -5.18 3.18
C VAL A 228 6.66 -4.39 2.04
N PHE A 229 5.66 -5.00 1.41
CA PHE A 229 4.92 -4.43 0.29
C PHE A 229 3.56 -5.11 0.14
N ASP A 230 2.65 -4.54 -0.64
CA ASP A 230 1.39 -5.16 -1.05
C ASP A 230 1.65 -6.08 -2.26
N GLY A 231 1.59 -7.39 -2.04
CA GLY A 231 1.88 -8.39 -3.07
C GLY A 231 0.72 -8.70 -4.01
N SER A 232 -0.46 -8.12 -3.74
CA SER A 232 -1.64 -8.26 -4.59
C SER A 232 -1.63 -7.35 -5.82
N ARG A 233 -0.73 -6.34 -5.86
CA ARG A 233 -0.74 -5.28 -6.88
C ARG A 233 0.52 -5.22 -7.77
N PRO A 234 0.38 -4.89 -9.07
CA PRO A 234 1.50 -4.55 -9.96
C PRO A 234 2.22 -3.28 -9.55
N LEU A 235 3.46 -3.09 -10.03
CA LEU A 235 4.17 -1.82 -9.83
C LEU A 235 3.47 -0.64 -10.53
N SER A 236 2.70 -0.88 -11.60
CA SER A 236 1.90 0.15 -12.26
C SER A 236 0.85 0.79 -11.34
N GLN A 237 0.44 0.09 -10.28
CA GLN A 237 -0.49 0.57 -9.25
C GLN A 237 0.23 0.96 -7.94
N ALA A 238 1.56 0.84 -7.87
CA ALA A 238 2.39 1.06 -6.67
C ALA A 238 2.80 2.53 -6.46
N GLY A 239 1.86 3.46 -6.64
CA GLY A 239 2.11 4.91 -6.48
C GLY A 239 2.29 5.37 -5.04
N ASP A 240 1.81 4.58 -4.07
CA ASP A 240 1.79 4.87 -2.64
C ASP A 240 2.89 4.12 -1.84
N LEU A 241 2.82 4.20 -0.51
CA LEU A 241 3.73 3.50 0.41
C LEU A 241 3.53 1.99 0.44
N LYS A 242 2.43 1.49 -0.12
CA LYS A 242 2.13 0.05 -0.12
C LYS A 242 3.02 -0.70 -1.09
N GLY A 243 3.53 -0.05 -2.13
CA GLY A 243 4.46 -0.69 -3.06
C GLY A 243 3.77 -1.69 -4.00
N GLY A 244 4.50 -2.66 -4.52
CA GLY A 244 3.99 -3.67 -5.46
C GLY A 244 5.08 -4.57 -6.04
N ILE A 245 4.69 -5.53 -6.87
CA ILE A 245 5.61 -6.49 -7.50
C ILE A 245 5.29 -6.72 -8.97
N ASP A 246 6.34 -6.80 -9.80
CA ASP A 246 6.25 -7.31 -11.17
C ASP A 246 7.23 -8.46 -11.42
N VAL A 247 6.75 -9.43 -12.19
CA VAL A 247 7.55 -10.56 -12.67
C VAL A 247 8.30 -10.09 -13.92
N VAL A 248 9.62 -10.10 -13.87
CA VAL A 248 10.50 -9.71 -14.98
C VAL A 248 10.72 -10.92 -15.90
N SER A 249 10.99 -12.08 -15.30
CA SER A 249 11.07 -13.36 -16.01
C SER A 249 10.85 -14.52 -15.04
N GLN A 250 10.29 -15.61 -15.54
CA GLN A 250 10.26 -16.89 -14.81
C GLN A 250 11.26 -17.85 -15.45
N PRO A 251 11.88 -18.76 -14.67
CA PRO A 251 12.55 -19.89 -15.29
C PRO A 251 11.51 -20.66 -16.12
N GLY A 252 11.90 -21.15 -17.30
CA GLY A 252 10.99 -22.01 -18.06
C GLY A 252 10.83 -23.29 -17.26
N ASN A 253 9.63 -23.57 -16.73
CA ASN A 253 9.31 -24.78 -15.95
C ASN A 253 9.34 -26.01 -16.87
N PRO A 254 10.49 -26.69 -17.04
CA PRO A 254 10.59 -27.80 -17.97
C PRO A 254 10.02 -29.05 -17.30
N PRO A 255 9.47 -30.00 -18.07
CA PRO A 255 9.08 -31.29 -17.52
C PRO A 255 10.22 -31.92 -16.71
N VAL A 256 9.91 -32.41 -15.51
CA VAL A 256 10.85 -33.12 -14.64
C VAL A 256 11.01 -34.53 -15.18
N LEU A 257 12.09 -34.77 -15.93
CA LEU A 257 12.34 -36.02 -16.63
C LEU A 257 13.74 -36.58 -16.36
N GLY A 258 13.89 -37.88 -16.60
CA GLY A 258 15.17 -38.58 -16.53
C GLY A 258 15.68 -38.76 -15.10
N GLN A 259 16.97 -39.05 -14.99
CA GLN A 259 17.61 -39.32 -13.70
C GLN A 259 17.66 -38.05 -12.84
N GLN A 260 17.01 -38.11 -11.68
CA GLN A 260 17.05 -37.09 -10.64
C GLN A 260 18.10 -37.50 -9.61
N ARG A 261 19.37 -37.17 -9.88
CA ARG A 261 20.46 -37.46 -8.93
C ARG A 261 20.29 -36.61 -7.67
N THR A 262 20.30 -37.26 -6.52
CA THR A 262 20.09 -36.68 -5.20
C THR A 262 21.31 -36.93 -4.32
N VAL A 263 21.86 -35.88 -3.72
CA VAL A 263 22.85 -36.03 -2.65
C VAL A 263 22.16 -35.87 -1.30
N THR A 264 22.37 -36.81 -0.39
CA THR A 264 21.86 -36.72 0.98
C THR A 264 23.00 -36.47 1.95
N LEU A 265 22.96 -35.34 2.65
CA LEU A 265 23.94 -34.94 3.65
C LEU A 265 23.37 -35.19 5.05
N LEU A 266 24.01 -36.09 5.79
CA LEU A 266 23.71 -36.35 7.20
C LEU A 266 24.55 -35.43 8.06
N VAL A 267 23.90 -34.56 8.83
CA VAL A 267 24.59 -33.54 9.63
C VAL A 267 24.10 -33.46 11.06
N ASN A 268 25.00 -33.17 11.99
CA ASN A 268 24.69 -32.87 13.38
C ASN A 268 25.18 -31.47 13.75
N PHE A 269 24.52 -30.81 14.69
CA PHE A 269 24.98 -29.53 15.25
C PHE A 269 26.03 -29.78 16.34
N GLN A 270 26.85 -28.77 16.65
CA GLN A 270 27.90 -28.86 17.69
C GLN A 270 27.35 -29.31 19.05
N ASN A 271 26.14 -28.90 19.38
CA ASN A 271 25.47 -29.15 20.65
C ASN A 271 24.42 -30.27 20.60
N THR A 272 24.38 -31.07 19.53
CA THR A 272 23.43 -32.18 19.37
C THR A 272 24.14 -33.52 19.21
N ALA A 273 23.54 -34.58 19.75
CA ALA A 273 24.00 -35.93 19.50
C ALA A 273 23.63 -36.39 18.09
N GLN A 274 24.49 -37.23 17.51
CA GLN A 274 24.21 -37.90 16.25
C GLN A 274 22.99 -38.84 16.40
N PRO A 275 22.02 -38.82 15.47
CA PRO A 275 20.96 -39.81 15.37
C PRO A 275 21.49 -41.24 15.21
N SER A 276 20.65 -42.23 15.59
CA SER A 276 21.03 -43.65 15.69
C SER A 276 21.03 -44.43 14.37
N PHE A 277 20.51 -43.86 13.28
CA PHE A 277 20.48 -44.52 11.97
C PHE A 277 21.80 -44.36 11.21
N THR A 278 22.08 -45.32 10.32
CA THR A 278 23.30 -45.36 9.52
C THR A 278 23.09 -44.74 8.14
N SER A 279 24.18 -44.30 7.49
CA SER A 279 24.15 -43.85 6.10
C SER A 279 23.62 -44.93 5.15
N ALA A 280 23.97 -46.21 5.37
CA ALA A 280 23.47 -47.33 4.57
C ALA A 280 21.94 -47.52 4.70
N GLN A 281 21.33 -47.20 5.84
CA GLN A 281 19.87 -47.25 5.98
C GLN A 281 19.19 -46.14 5.17
N VAL A 282 19.78 -44.94 5.16
CA VAL A 282 19.29 -43.80 4.38
C VAL A 282 19.47 -44.06 2.88
N ASP A 283 20.63 -44.60 2.50
CA ASP A 283 20.96 -44.97 1.12
C ASP A 283 19.95 -45.98 0.56
N ASN A 284 19.74 -47.09 1.27
CA ASN A 284 18.72 -48.07 0.91
C ASN A 284 17.31 -47.47 0.87
N PHE A 285 16.97 -46.53 1.76
CA PHE A 285 15.68 -45.85 1.73
C PHE A 285 15.47 -45.00 0.46
N VAL A 286 16.49 -44.24 0.06
CA VAL A 286 16.42 -43.42 -1.16
C VAL A 286 16.29 -44.30 -2.41
N ASP A 287 17.14 -45.30 -2.54
CA ASP A 287 17.20 -46.15 -3.74
C ASP A 287 16.04 -47.14 -3.87
N THR A 288 15.38 -47.48 -2.76
CA THR A 288 14.21 -48.36 -2.78
C THR A 288 12.91 -47.58 -2.64
N GLN A 289 12.63 -46.98 -1.48
CA GLN A 289 11.31 -46.44 -1.20
C GLN A 289 11.01 -45.19 -2.02
N ILE A 290 11.92 -44.20 -2.00
CA ILE A 290 11.73 -42.93 -2.72
C ILE A 290 11.77 -43.16 -4.23
N ASN A 291 12.75 -43.92 -4.72
CA ASN A 291 12.86 -44.22 -6.14
C ASN A 291 11.66 -45.02 -6.66
N ASN A 292 11.20 -46.07 -5.96
CA ASN A 292 10.06 -46.86 -6.42
C ASN A 292 8.77 -46.02 -6.45
N PHE A 293 8.55 -45.18 -5.43
CA PHE A 293 7.40 -44.27 -5.40
C PHE A 293 7.40 -43.31 -6.58
N TYR A 294 8.50 -42.59 -6.80
CA TYR A 294 8.57 -41.61 -7.88
C TYR A 294 8.65 -42.25 -9.28
N ALA A 295 9.22 -43.45 -9.42
CA ALA A 295 9.18 -44.20 -10.66
C ALA A 295 7.74 -44.60 -11.01
N GLU A 296 6.96 -45.12 -10.06
CA GLU A 296 5.54 -45.45 -10.28
C GLU A 296 4.71 -44.19 -10.59
N LEU A 297 4.84 -43.17 -9.73
CA LEU A 297 4.11 -41.92 -9.78
C LEU A 297 4.27 -41.18 -11.13
N SER A 298 5.48 -41.23 -11.68
CA SER A 298 5.85 -40.55 -12.92
C SER A 298 5.73 -41.41 -14.18
N TYR A 299 5.19 -42.64 -14.09
CA TYR A 299 5.15 -43.59 -15.21
C TYR A 299 6.54 -43.96 -15.75
N ASN A 300 7.52 -44.12 -14.85
CA ASN A 300 8.94 -44.36 -15.11
C ASN A 300 9.63 -43.22 -15.89
N LYS A 301 9.06 -42.01 -15.90
CA LYS A 301 9.69 -40.84 -16.53
C LYS A 301 10.86 -40.30 -15.72
N ILE A 302 10.87 -40.55 -14.41
CA ILE A 302 12.00 -40.25 -13.55
C ILE A 302 12.48 -41.46 -12.78
N SER A 303 13.75 -41.42 -12.39
CA SER A 303 14.36 -42.29 -11.40
C SER A 303 15.09 -41.42 -10.38
N ILE A 304 14.96 -41.72 -9.10
CA ILE A 304 15.72 -41.07 -8.04
C ILE A 304 16.90 -41.98 -7.71
N THR A 305 18.11 -41.43 -7.73
CA THR A 305 19.32 -42.17 -7.34
C THR A 305 20.07 -41.33 -6.33
N GLY A 306 20.42 -41.92 -5.19
CA GLY A 306 21.02 -41.23 -4.07
C GLY A 306 22.52 -41.49 -3.93
N ASP A 307 23.28 -40.50 -3.49
CA ASP A 307 24.59 -40.70 -2.85
C ASP A 307 24.50 -40.11 -1.42
N VAL A 308 24.85 -40.87 -0.38
CA VAL A 308 24.73 -40.45 1.03
C VAL A 308 26.10 -40.16 1.65
N TYR A 309 26.26 -38.96 2.23
CA TYR A 309 27.49 -38.51 2.87
C TYR A 309 27.26 -38.05 4.30
N GLY A 310 28.31 -38.10 5.12
CA GLY A 310 28.27 -37.79 6.55
C GLY A 310 28.31 -39.03 7.44
N TRP A 311 28.20 -38.89 8.76
CA TRP A 311 27.81 -37.69 9.49
C TRP A 311 28.86 -36.57 9.50
N TYR A 312 28.43 -35.33 9.26
CA TYR A 312 29.24 -34.13 9.44
C TYR A 312 28.75 -33.30 10.62
N THR A 313 29.67 -32.82 11.46
CA THR A 313 29.32 -31.90 12.55
C THR A 313 29.46 -30.45 12.07
N LEU A 314 28.33 -29.77 11.93
CA LEU A 314 28.27 -28.36 11.54
C LEU A 314 28.95 -27.48 12.60
N PRO A 315 29.68 -26.41 12.22
CA PRO A 315 30.37 -25.53 13.16
C PRO A 315 29.44 -24.51 13.82
N ILE A 316 28.18 -24.88 14.05
CA ILE A 316 27.13 -24.05 14.64
C ILE A 316 26.30 -24.85 15.65
N ASP A 317 25.75 -24.16 16.63
CA ASP A 317 24.72 -24.70 17.52
C ASP A 317 23.40 -24.90 16.76
N GLN A 318 22.55 -25.78 17.28
CA GLN A 318 21.22 -26.02 16.74
C GLN A 318 20.44 -24.72 16.57
N THR A 319 19.94 -24.53 15.34
CA THR A 319 19.06 -23.42 14.93
C THR A 319 17.79 -23.98 14.31
N CYS A 320 16.75 -23.16 14.18
CA CYS A 320 15.52 -23.53 13.49
C CYS A 320 15.46 -23.03 12.05
N SER A 321 16.59 -22.52 11.51
CA SER A 321 16.66 -22.17 10.10
C SER A 321 16.88 -23.42 9.27
N ALA A 322 15.92 -23.78 8.43
CA ALA A 322 16.03 -24.95 7.56
C ALA A 322 17.01 -24.75 6.39
N GLY A 323 17.18 -23.51 5.94
CA GLY A 323 18.07 -23.12 4.86
C GLY A 323 19.25 -22.27 5.32
N GLY A 324 19.65 -21.30 4.49
CA GLY A 324 20.61 -20.27 4.88
C GLY A 324 21.96 -20.83 5.35
N THR A 325 22.32 -20.55 6.60
CA THR A 325 23.60 -20.96 7.19
C THR A 325 23.71 -22.49 7.32
N VAL A 326 22.63 -23.20 7.68
CA VAL A 326 22.69 -24.67 7.83
C VAL A 326 23.01 -25.33 6.48
N LEU A 327 22.31 -24.90 5.43
CA LEU A 327 22.54 -25.36 4.06
C LEU A 327 23.98 -25.06 3.62
N GLN A 328 24.47 -23.83 3.85
CA GLN A 328 25.80 -23.44 3.41
C GLN A 328 26.91 -24.20 4.16
N GLU A 329 26.80 -24.37 5.47
CA GLU A 329 27.79 -25.10 6.27
C GLU A 329 27.81 -26.60 5.93
N ALA A 330 26.65 -27.21 5.69
CA ALA A 330 26.55 -28.60 5.24
C ALA A 330 27.27 -28.81 3.90
N ILE A 331 27.06 -27.88 2.96
CA ILE A 331 27.73 -27.88 1.65
C ILE A 331 29.25 -27.72 1.83
N ASN A 332 29.70 -26.75 2.61
CA ASN A 332 31.12 -26.47 2.82
C ASN A 332 31.87 -27.69 3.39
N LEU A 333 31.24 -28.45 4.30
CA LEU A 333 31.84 -29.66 4.88
C LEU A 333 31.86 -30.84 3.91
N ALA A 334 30.84 -30.97 3.07
CA ALA A 334 30.74 -32.06 2.10
C ALA A 334 31.54 -31.81 0.80
N ASP A 335 31.94 -30.56 0.54
CA ASP A 335 32.58 -30.09 -0.69
C ASP A 335 33.78 -30.93 -1.15
N SER A 336 34.66 -31.33 -0.23
CA SER A 336 35.82 -32.18 -0.57
C SER A 336 35.47 -33.59 -1.08
N ALA A 337 34.26 -34.07 -0.80
CA ALA A 337 33.79 -35.41 -1.14
C ALA A 337 32.68 -35.42 -2.21
N VAL A 338 32.04 -34.28 -2.45
CA VAL A 338 30.85 -34.15 -3.29
C VAL A 338 31.10 -33.12 -4.39
N TYR A 339 31.09 -33.57 -5.64
CA TYR A 339 31.03 -32.66 -6.78
C TYR A 339 29.56 -32.28 -7.06
N PHE A 340 29.13 -31.15 -6.53
CA PHE A 340 27.71 -30.73 -6.55
C PHE A 340 27.09 -30.58 -7.95
N PRO A 341 27.82 -30.19 -9.02
CA PRO A 341 27.25 -30.11 -10.35
C PRO A 341 26.69 -31.44 -10.91
N ASN A 342 27.03 -32.59 -10.31
CA ASN A 342 26.46 -33.89 -10.68
C ASN A 342 25.02 -34.10 -10.16
N TYR A 343 24.56 -33.26 -9.23
CA TYR A 343 23.30 -33.47 -8.54
C TYR A 343 22.26 -32.42 -8.93
N SER A 344 21.01 -32.88 -8.98
CA SER A 344 19.85 -32.03 -9.24
C SER A 344 19.05 -31.71 -7.98
N ARG A 345 19.32 -32.47 -6.89
CA ARG A 345 18.63 -32.42 -5.60
C ARG A 345 19.64 -32.57 -4.47
N LEU A 346 19.37 -31.90 -3.36
CA LEU A 346 20.13 -32.00 -2.12
C LEU A 346 19.16 -32.20 -0.96
N VAL A 347 19.38 -33.22 -0.13
CA VAL A 347 18.60 -33.47 1.08
C VAL A 347 19.52 -33.36 2.28
N ILE A 348 19.17 -32.55 3.26
CA ILE A 348 19.86 -32.46 4.54
C ILE A 348 19.00 -33.16 5.58
N ILE A 349 19.59 -34.10 6.32
CA ILE A 349 18.93 -34.72 7.46
C ILE A 349 19.68 -34.31 8.72
N ALA A 350 19.00 -33.60 9.63
CA ALA A 350 19.63 -33.07 10.83
C ALA A 350 18.74 -33.19 12.08
N PRO A 351 19.33 -33.31 13.29
CA PRO A 351 18.59 -33.40 14.55
C PRO A 351 18.14 -32.01 15.00
N TYR A 352 17.14 -31.43 14.34
CA TYR A 352 16.51 -30.19 14.77
C TYR A 352 15.71 -30.38 16.06
N GLY A 353 15.63 -29.32 16.87
CA GLY A 353 14.98 -29.34 18.17
C GLY A 353 13.45 -29.31 18.03
N PRO A 354 12.71 -29.86 19.00
CA PRO A 354 11.24 -29.83 18.97
C PRO A 354 10.66 -28.42 18.98
N SER A 355 11.44 -27.41 19.40
CA SER A 355 11.06 -25.99 19.36
C SER A 355 10.88 -25.43 17.95
N CYS A 356 11.48 -26.04 16.93
CA CYS A 356 11.39 -25.56 15.55
C CYS A 356 10.01 -25.79 14.94
N GLY A 357 9.27 -26.80 15.42
CA GLY A 357 7.89 -27.07 15.04
C GLY A 357 7.71 -27.78 13.69
N TRP A 358 8.45 -27.37 12.65
CA TRP A 358 8.38 -27.97 11.32
C TRP A 358 9.03 -29.36 11.28
N ALA A 359 8.58 -30.21 10.36
CA ALA A 359 9.12 -31.57 10.14
C ALA A 359 10.00 -31.65 8.89
N GLY A 360 9.64 -30.89 7.85
CA GLY A 360 10.42 -30.68 6.65
C GLY A 360 10.33 -29.23 6.18
N ALA A 361 11.30 -28.84 5.35
CA ALA A 361 11.26 -27.57 4.65
C ALA A 361 12.10 -27.69 3.37
N ALA A 362 11.57 -27.17 2.26
CA ALA A 362 12.18 -27.32 0.95
C ALA A 362 12.08 -26.07 0.10
N SER A 363 13.01 -25.91 -0.84
CA SER A 363 12.90 -24.92 -1.90
C SER A 363 11.81 -25.32 -2.90
N ILE A 364 10.93 -24.40 -3.28
CA ILE A 364 10.01 -24.60 -4.41
C ILE A 364 10.80 -24.51 -5.71
N GLY A 365 10.92 -25.62 -6.42
CA GLY A 365 11.74 -25.73 -7.62
C GLY A 365 13.25 -25.74 -7.33
N LYS A 366 14.06 -25.57 -8.38
CA LYS A 366 15.52 -25.45 -8.22
C LYS A 366 15.90 -24.03 -7.83
N THR A 367 16.82 -23.88 -6.88
CA THR A 367 17.46 -22.60 -6.55
C THR A 367 18.86 -22.52 -7.17
N THR A 368 19.53 -21.38 -7.03
CA THR A 368 20.94 -21.18 -7.41
C THR A 368 21.80 -21.17 -6.15
N ILE A 369 22.55 -22.25 -5.93
CA ILE A 369 23.42 -22.42 -4.77
C ILE A 369 24.87 -22.16 -5.18
N VAL A 370 25.62 -21.49 -4.30
CA VAL A 370 27.05 -21.23 -4.49
C VAL A 370 27.84 -22.30 -3.73
N THR A 371 28.68 -23.03 -4.44
CA THR A 371 29.57 -24.10 -3.93
C THR A 371 31.02 -23.78 -4.33
N ALA A 372 32.01 -24.51 -3.82
CA ALA A 372 33.38 -24.32 -4.32
C ALA A 372 33.53 -24.74 -5.80
N ASP A 373 32.65 -25.62 -6.27
CA ASP A 373 32.52 -26.03 -7.68
C ASP A 373 31.86 -24.97 -8.58
N GLY A 374 31.44 -23.84 -8.00
CA GLY A 374 30.75 -22.75 -8.68
C GLY A 374 29.25 -22.71 -8.39
N ASN A 375 28.51 -22.01 -9.25
CA ASN A 375 27.05 -21.88 -9.13
C ASN A 375 26.36 -23.14 -9.67
N VAL A 376 25.65 -23.85 -8.80
CA VAL A 376 24.88 -25.04 -9.16
C VAL A 376 23.39 -24.77 -9.08
N SER A 377 22.61 -25.44 -9.93
CA SER A 377 21.15 -25.37 -9.89
C SER A 377 20.56 -26.69 -9.42
N LEU A 378 20.15 -26.71 -8.16
CA LEU A 378 19.54 -27.86 -7.50
C LEU A 378 18.42 -27.39 -6.57
N SER A 379 17.43 -28.25 -6.31
CA SER A 379 16.48 -28.01 -5.21
C SER A 379 17.07 -28.57 -3.92
N TRP A 380 16.71 -28.00 -2.77
CA TRP A 380 17.12 -28.53 -1.49
C TRP A 380 15.93 -28.79 -0.57
N ALA A 381 16.08 -29.76 0.32
CA ALA A 381 15.14 -30.07 1.40
C ALA A 381 15.91 -30.33 2.70
N SER A 382 15.37 -29.87 3.82
CA SER A 382 15.87 -30.13 5.17
C SER A 382 14.84 -30.93 5.94
N ILE A 383 15.26 -32.07 6.49
CA ILE A 383 14.41 -33.04 7.17
C ILE A 383 14.82 -33.13 8.64
N VAL A 384 13.84 -33.05 9.52
CA VAL A 384 14.06 -33.23 10.97
C VAL A 384 14.21 -34.71 11.29
N SER A 385 15.44 -35.12 11.61
CA SER A 385 15.78 -36.53 11.85
C SER A 385 15.02 -37.19 13.01
N ASN A 386 14.44 -36.39 13.92
CA ASN A 386 13.65 -36.87 15.05
C ASN A 386 12.31 -37.51 14.62
N TYR A 387 11.84 -37.20 13.41
CA TYR A 387 10.69 -37.87 12.80
C TYR A 387 11.10 -39.15 12.05
N GLY A 388 12.40 -39.41 11.90
CA GLY A 388 12.93 -40.46 11.04
C GLY A 388 13.06 -39.99 9.59
N PHE A 389 13.17 -40.96 8.68
CA PHE A 389 13.13 -40.75 7.23
C PHE A 389 12.03 -41.64 6.66
N ASP A 390 10.79 -41.13 6.65
CA ASP A 390 9.63 -41.81 6.08
C ASP A 390 9.34 -41.35 4.65
N LEU A 391 8.73 -42.24 3.86
CA LEU A 391 8.38 -41.97 2.46
C LEU A 391 7.46 -40.75 2.33
N GLY A 392 6.51 -40.59 3.26
CA GLY A 392 5.58 -39.48 3.27
C GLY A 392 6.28 -38.13 3.34
N LEU A 393 7.10 -37.93 4.37
CA LEU A 393 7.82 -36.69 4.61
C LEU A 393 8.86 -36.41 3.53
N VAL A 394 9.80 -37.33 3.29
CA VAL A 394 10.88 -37.07 2.30
C VAL A 394 10.32 -37.00 0.89
N GLY A 395 9.31 -37.81 0.58
CA GLY A 395 8.58 -37.74 -0.68
C GLY A 395 7.90 -36.39 -0.87
N HIS A 396 7.19 -35.89 0.15
CA HIS A 396 6.54 -34.58 0.13
C HIS A 396 7.53 -33.44 -0.14
N GLU A 397 8.65 -33.38 0.58
CA GLU A 397 9.66 -32.33 0.41
C GLU A 397 10.33 -32.38 -0.98
N LEU A 398 10.52 -33.56 -1.55
CA LEU A 398 10.96 -33.69 -2.94
C LEU A 398 9.92 -33.16 -3.93
N GLY A 399 8.63 -33.29 -3.61
CA GLY A 399 7.52 -32.72 -4.37
C GLY A 399 7.61 -31.20 -4.51
N HIS A 400 7.92 -30.51 -3.42
CA HIS A 400 8.28 -29.08 -3.45
C HIS A 400 9.47 -28.79 -4.35
N GLY A 401 10.52 -29.61 -4.25
CA GLY A 401 11.64 -29.52 -5.16
C GLY A 401 11.23 -29.62 -6.64
N PHE A 402 10.24 -30.44 -6.97
CA PHE A 402 9.70 -30.56 -8.34
C PHE A 402 8.86 -29.36 -8.78
N GLY A 403 8.51 -28.45 -7.87
CA GLY A 403 7.73 -27.24 -8.14
C GLY A 403 6.24 -27.36 -7.81
N SER A 404 5.84 -28.41 -7.08
CA SER A 404 4.46 -28.60 -6.60
C SER A 404 4.24 -27.92 -5.25
N GLY A 405 3.04 -27.37 -5.06
CA GLY A 405 2.57 -26.90 -3.76
C GLY A 405 1.82 -27.98 -3.00
N HIS A 406 1.18 -27.58 -1.90
CA HIS A 406 0.28 -28.45 -1.14
C HIS A 406 -1.03 -28.74 -1.85
N ALA A 407 -1.53 -29.94 -1.59
CA ALA A 407 -2.90 -30.30 -1.88
C ALA A 407 -3.76 -30.09 -0.61
N SER A 408 -4.78 -29.28 -0.74
CA SER A 408 -5.66 -28.86 0.35
C SER A 408 -7.08 -29.32 0.08
N LEU A 409 -7.99 -29.06 1.02
CA LEU A 409 -9.42 -29.28 0.85
C LEU A 409 -10.14 -27.94 0.92
N LEU A 410 -11.05 -27.69 -0.02
CA LEU A 410 -11.88 -26.49 -0.01
C LEU A 410 -13.25 -26.81 0.61
N ASP A 411 -13.59 -26.10 1.68
CA ASP A 411 -14.91 -26.17 2.31
C ASP A 411 -15.62 -24.82 2.21
N CYS A 412 -16.70 -24.76 1.45
CA CYS A 412 -17.55 -23.58 1.32
C CYS A 412 -18.90 -23.76 2.06
N GLY A 413 -18.96 -24.65 3.04
CA GLY A 413 -20.15 -24.92 3.85
C GLY A 413 -21.16 -25.78 3.10
N SER A 414 -22.23 -25.15 2.60
CA SER A 414 -23.33 -25.84 1.92
C SER A 414 -23.22 -25.87 0.40
N VAL A 415 -22.14 -25.34 -0.16
CA VAL A 415 -21.85 -25.30 -1.60
C VAL A 415 -20.46 -25.86 -1.86
N THR A 416 -20.21 -26.40 -3.06
CA THR A 416 -18.92 -27.02 -3.40
C THR A 416 -17.82 -25.97 -3.60
N ILE A 417 -18.15 -24.86 -4.24
CA ILE A 417 -17.25 -23.73 -4.52
C ILE A 417 -18.05 -22.44 -4.36
N ALA A 418 -17.42 -21.40 -3.82
CA ALA A 418 -17.98 -20.06 -3.77
C ALA A 418 -16.86 -19.01 -3.96
N PRO A 419 -17.18 -17.81 -4.48
CA PRO A 419 -16.21 -16.74 -4.65
C PRO A 419 -15.69 -16.17 -3.31
N SER A 420 -16.40 -16.40 -2.21
CA SER A 420 -15.98 -15.98 -0.86
C SER A 420 -16.62 -16.88 0.20
N GLY A 421 -16.10 -16.82 1.43
CA GLY A 421 -16.63 -17.59 2.56
C GLY A 421 -16.15 -19.04 2.62
N CYS A 422 -15.28 -19.46 1.69
CA CYS A 422 -14.65 -20.77 1.74
C CYS A 422 -13.45 -20.80 2.69
N THR A 423 -13.27 -21.93 3.35
CA THR A 423 -12.08 -22.25 4.15
C THR A 423 -11.23 -23.25 3.38
N VAL A 424 -9.94 -22.95 3.23
CA VAL A 424 -8.96 -23.91 2.70
C VAL A 424 -8.34 -24.63 3.90
N TYR A 425 -8.59 -25.93 4.01
CA TYR A 425 -7.92 -26.79 4.97
C TYR A 425 -6.60 -27.28 4.38
N GLU A 426 -5.51 -26.72 4.88
CA GLU A 426 -4.15 -27.13 4.54
C GLU A 426 -3.93 -28.61 4.90
N TYR A 427 -3.27 -29.36 4.00
CA TYR A 427 -3.13 -30.82 4.13
C TYR A 427 -4.48 -31.56 4.22
N GLY A 428 -5.50 -30.97 3.59
CA GLY A 428 -6.86 -31.48 3.61
C GLY A 428 -7.14 -32.54 2.54
N ASP A 429 -6.27 -32.72 1.55
CA ASP A 429 -6.39 -33.75 0.52
C ASP A 429 -5.65 -35.03 0.95
N PRO A 430 -6.36 -36.08 1.43
CA PRO A 430 -5.72 -37.31 1.87
C PRO A 430 -5.30 -38.22 0.71
N TYR A 431 -5.56 -37.82 -0.54
CA TYR A 431 -5.31 -38.60 -1.75
C TYR A 431 -4.21 -37.99 -2.61
N ASP A 432 -3.35 -37.16 -2.04
CA ASP A 432 -2.14 -36.65 -2.66
C ASP A 432 -1.05 -36.56 -1.59
N ILE A 433 0.18 -37.01 -1.87
CA ILE A 433 1.30 -36.89 -0.93
C ILE A 433 1.57 -35.43 -0.50
N MET A 434 1.24 -34.46 -1.37
CA MET A 434 1.31 -33.03 -1.06
C MET A 434 0.18 -32.54 -0.14
N GLY A 435 -0.83 -33.37 0.13
CA GLY A 435 -1.92 -33.11 1.05
C GLY A 435 -1.93 -34.03 2.26
N SER A 436 -1.30 -35.20 2.21
CA SER A 436 -1.10 -36.06 3.37
C SER A 436 0.14 -36.93 3.21
N THR A 437 0.98 -36.96 4.24
CA THR A 437 2.19 -37.80 4.25
C THR A 437 1.89 -39.27 4.56
N SER A 438 0.69 -39.61 5.04
CA SER A 438 0.36 -40.99 5.39
C SER A 438 -1.13 -41.30 5.22
N PRO A 439 -1.50 -42.20 4.28
CA PRO A 439 -0.63 -42.86 3.30
C PRO A 439 -0.17 -41.94 2.15
N PRO A 440 1.02 -42.15 1.55
CA PRO A 440 1.52 -41.34 0.44
C PRO A 440 0.86 -41.72 -0.88
N PHE A 441 -0.23 -41.05 -1.24
CA PHE A 441 -0.92 -41.23 -2.51
C PHE A 441 -0.19 -40.52 -3.67
N HIS A 442 -0.53 -40.91 -4.90
CA HIS A 442 -0.06 -40.23 -6.09
C HIS A 442 -0.47 -38.75 -6.12
N PHE A 443 0.35 -37.91 -6.74
CA PHE A 443 -0.04 -36.56 -7.16
C PHE A 443 -1.36 -36.57 -7.93
N ASN A 444 -2.21 -35.60 -7.62
CA ASN A 444 -3.40 -35.27 -8.41
C ASN A 444 -3.01 -34.81 -9.83
N ALA A 445 -4.01 -34.74 -10.70
CA ALA A 445 -3.86 -34.41 -12.11
C ALA A 445 -3.20 -33.06 -12.35
N ALA A 446 -3.53 -32.04 -11.57
CA ALA A 446 -2.93 -30.71 -11.72
C ALA A 446 -1.44 -30.71 -11.34
N HIS A 447 -1.07 -31.41 -10.27
CA HIS A 447 0.34 -31.61 -9.90
C HIS A 447 1.11 -32.41 -10.97
N LYS A 448 0.53 -33.50 -11.50
CA LYS A 448 1.18 -34.28 -12.59
C LYS A 448 1.32 -33.49 -13.89
N GLU A 449 0.35 -32.64 -14.24
CA GLU A 449 0.50 -31.71 -15.37
C GLU A 449 1.61 -30.70 -15.11
N ASN A 450 1.62 -30.09 -13.92
CA ASN A 450 2.59 -29.05 -13.56
C ASN A 450 4.06 -29.51 -13.64
N VAL A 451 4.35 -30.73 -13.20
CA VAL A 451 5.70 -31.31 -13.27
C VAL A 451 6.00 -31.98 -14.62
N GLY A 452 5.04 -32.03 -15.54
CA GLY A 452 5.19 -32.56 -16.89
C GLY A 452 5.20 -34.09 -16.99
N TRP A 453 4.50 -34.79 -16.09
CA TRP A 453 4.39 -36.26 -16.11
C TRP A 453 3.21 -36.78 -16.91
N PHE A 454 2.24 -35.94 -17.27
CA PHE A 454 1.28 -36.28 -18.31
C PHE A 454 1.86 -36.08 -19.70
N ASP A 455 1.72 -37.11 -20.55
CA ASP A 455 1.84 -36.90 -22.00
C ASP A 455 0.62 -36.11 -22.51
N PRO A 456 0.71 -35.45 -23.67
CA PRO A 456 -0.43 -34.73 -24.26
C PRO A 456 -1.69 -35.59 -24.47
N THR A 457 -1.58 -36.92 -24.51
CA THR A 457 -2.72 -37.84 -24.61
C THR A 457 -3.32 -38.21 -23.25
N ASN A 458 -2.60 -38.01 -22.14
CA ASN A 458 -3.09 -38.34 -20.80
C ASN A 458 -4.01 -37.27 -20.21
N ILE A 459 -3.97 -36.05 -20.73
CA ILE A 459 -4.80 -34.94 -20.27
C ILE A 459 -5.42 -34.21 -21.46
N GLN A 460 -6.69 -33.87 -21.34
CA GLN A 460 -7.42 -33.16 -22.39
C GLN A 460 -8.07 -31.89 -21.85
N THR A 461 -7.79 -30.75 -22.48
CA THR A 461 -8.59 -29.54 -22.31
C THR A 461 -9.94 -29.73 -23.00
N VAL A 462 -11.02 -29.61 -22.24
CA VAL A 462 -12.38 -29.82 -22.75
C VAL A 462 -12.88 -28.56 -23.44
N THR A 463 -13.02 -28.62 -24.76
CA THR A 463 -13.55 -27.51 -25.59
C THR A 463 -14.90 -27.81 -26.22
N THR A 464 -15.39 -29.05 -26.08
CA THR A 464 -16.68 -29.50 -26.62
C THR A 464 -17.43 -30.37 -25.63
N SER A 465 -18.74 -30.17 -25.50
CA SER A 465 -19.60 -31.07 -24.73
C SER A 465 -19.61 -32.48 -25.33
N GLY A 466 -19.65 -33.51 -24.48
CA GLY A 466 -19.67 -34.90 -24.94
C GLY A 466 -19.28 -35.91 -23.85
N ALA A 467 -19.21 -37.17 -24.26
CA ALA A 467 -18.78 -38.27 -23.42
C ALA A 467 -17.25 -38.43 -23.44
N TYR A 468 -16.68 -38.66 -22.26
CA TYR A 468 -15.26 -38.87 -22.02
C TYR A 468 -15.05 -40.15 -21.22
N VAL A 469 -13.93 -40.82 -21.47
CA VAL A 469 -13.52 -42.04 -20.75
C VAL A 469 -12.14 -41.81 -20.17
N LEU A 470 -12.03 -41.87 -18.84
CA LEU A 470 -10.79 -41.72 -18.09
C LEU A 470 -10.31 -43.07 -17.59
N GLU A 471 -9.06 -43.41 -17.85
CA GLU A 471 -8.36 -44.50 -17.18
C GLU A 471 -7.88 -44.03 -15.79
N PRO A 472 -7.79 -44.91 -14.77
CA PRO A 472 -7.18 -44.57 -13.49
C PRO A 472 -5.80 -43.91 -13.64
N ILE A 473 -5.58 -42.85 -12.87
CA ILE A 473 -4.39 -41.99 -12.95
C ILE A 473 -3.09 -42.76 -12.62
N GLU A 474 -3.16 -43.86 -11.90
CA GLU A 474 -2.01 -44.66 -11.47
C GLU A 474 -1.44 -45.51 -12.62
N ARG A 475 -2.23 -45.77 -13.67
CA ARG A 475 -1.82 -46.65 -14.77
C ARG A 475 -0.82 -45.97 -15.70
N ALA A 476 0.28 -46.61 -16.02
CA ALA A 476 1.27 -46.12 -17.00
C ALA A 476 0.87 -46.48 -18.44
N THR A 477 -0.19 -45.87 -18.98
CA THR A 477 -0.59 -45.98 -20.40
C THR A 477 -0.76 -44.61 -21.05
N ALA A 478 -0.80 -44.58 -22.39
CA ALA A 478 -1.05 -43.35 -23.15
C ALA A 478 -2.53 -42.89 -23.14
N SER A 479 -3.43 -43.65 -22.50
CA SER A 479 -4.86 -43.33 -22.46
C SER A 479 -5.14 -42.02 -21.71
N LEU A 480 -6.30 -41.42 -21.95
CA LEU A 480 -6.77 -40.24 -21.24
C LEU A 480 -6.99 -40.57 -19.76
N LYS A 481 -6.50 -39.71 -18.86
CA LYS A 481 -6.49 -39.89 -17.39
C LYS A 481 -7.15 -38.73 -16.65
N ALA A 482 -7.03 -37.54 -17.21
CA ALA A 482 -7.58 -36.34 -16.62
C ALA A 482 -8.27 -35.45 -17.66
N LEU A 483 -9.32 -34.76 -17.23
CA LEU A 483 -9.89 -33.63 -17.96
C LEU A 483 -9.47 -32.33 -17.29
N LYS A 484 -9.25 -31.31 -18.12
CA LYS A 484 -8.99 -29.94 -17.70
C LYS A 484 -10.06 -29.04 -18.31
N ILE A 485 -10.90 -28.43 -17.47
CA ILE A 485 -12.07 -27.66 -17.92
C ILE A 485 -11.90 -26.21 -17.45
N GLN A 486 -11.93 -25.26 -18.36
CA GLN A 486 -11.68 -23.85 -18.03
C GLN A 486 -12.81 -23.28 -17.17
N ARG A 487 -12.44 -22.55 -16.11
CA ARG A 487 -13.37 -21.93 -15.16
C ARG A 487 -13.38 -20.40 -15.20
N GLY A 488 -12.28 -19.79 -15.66
CA GLY A 488 -12.14 -18.33 -15.64
C GLY A 488 -11.21 -17.77 -16.72
N GLN A 489 -11.00 -16.46 -16.64
CA GLN A 489 -10.21 -15.70 -17.61
C GLN A 489 -8.72 -16.06 -17.54
N SER A 490 -8.22 -16.38 -16.35
CA SER A 490 -6.83 -16.78 -16.16
C SER A 490 -6.59 -18.09 -16.89
N THR A 491 -5.49 -18.18 -17.65
CA THR A 491 -5.00 -19.43 -18.24
C THR A 491 -4.49 -20.44 -17.20
N ALA A 492 -4.84 -20.25 -15.93
CA ALA A 492 -4.55 -21.16 -14.83
C ALA A 492 -5.81 -21.53 -14.03
N ASP A 493 -6.98 -20.93 -14.32
CA ASP A 493 -8.23 -21.22 -13.60
C ASP A 493 -9.00 -22.36 -14.29
N TYR A 494 -8.81 -23.57 -13.77
CA TYR A 494 -9.36 -24.80 -14.33
C TYR A 494 -9.93 -25.71 -13.25
N LEU A 495 -10.92 -26.51 -13.64
CA LEU A 495 -11.39 -27.70 -12.94
C LEU A 495 -10.68 -28.92 -13.52
N TYR A 496 -10.06 -29.72 -12.66
CA TYR A 496 -9.50 -31.01 -13.02
C TYR A 496 -10.45 -32.12 -12.59
N VAL A 497 -10.65 -33.08 -13.48
CA VAL A 497 -11.41 -34.30 -13.21
C VAL A 497 -10.48 -35.49 -13.36
N GLU A 498 -10.36 -36.30 -12.32
CA GLU A 498 -9.52 -37.50 -12.33
C GLU A 498 -10.27 -38.73 -11.81
N TYR A 499 -9.70 -39.90 -12.05
CA TYR A 499 -10.22 -41.17 -11.55
C TYR A 499 -9.09 -41.97 -10.92
N ARG A 500 -9.36 -42.57 -9.75
CA ARG A 500 -8.38 -43.34 -8.99
C ARG A 500 -8.82 -44.78 -8.78
N GLN A 501 -7.86 -45.67 -8.61
CA GLN A 501 -8.06 -47.08 -8.24
C GLN A 501 -6.95 -47.54 -7.30
N PRO A 502 -7.18 -48.58 -6.46
CA PRO A 502 -6.19 -49.06 -5.49
C PRO A 502 -5.04 -49.83 -6.19
N ILE A 503 -4.22 -49.11 -6.93
CA ILE A 503 -3.11 -49.61 -7.75
C ILE A 503 -1.82 -49.02 -7.19
N GLY A 504 -0.82 -49.88 -6.95
CA GLY A 504 0.48 -49.43 -6.48
C GLY A 504 0.39 -48.70 -5.14
N PHE A 505 1.00 -47.52 -5.01
CA PHE A 505 1.01 -46.75 -3.76
C PHE A 505 -0.36 -46.21 -3.34
N ASP A 506 -1.31 -46.09 -4.26
CA ASP A 506 -2.69 -45.72 -3.92
C ASP A 506 -3.44 -46.90 -3.25
N SER A 507 -2.92 -48.14 -3.27
CA SER A 507 -3.61 -49.29 -2.65
C SER A 507 -3.65 -49.27 -1.10
N ALA A 508 -3.25 -48.17 -0.46
CA ALA A 508 -3.20 -48.02 1.00
C ALA A 508 -4.59 -47.88 1.66
N LYS A 509 -5.64 -47.59 0.89
CA LYS A 509 -7.04 -47.56 1.35
C LYS A 509 -7.80 -48.81 0.88
N SER A 510 -8.90 -49.13 1.56
CA SER A 510 -9.79 -50.22 1.15
C SER A 510 -10.26 -50.01 -0.29
N PRO A 511 -10.36 -51.05 -1.14
CA PRO A 511 -11.01 -50.93 -2.45
C PRO A 511 -12.45 -50.42 -2.42
N SER A 512 -13.11 -50.44 -1.24
CA SER A 512 -14.44 -49.88 -1.02
C SER A 512 -14.45 -48.40 -0.60
N ASP A 513 -13.27 -47.77 -0.46
CA ASP A 513 -13.16 -46.34 -0.12
C ASP A 513 -13.78 -45.50 -1.25
N SER A 514 -14.45 -44.41 -0.88
CA SER A 514 -15.22 -43.58 -1.80
C SER A 514 -14.37 -43.00 -2.93
N VAL A 515 -13.08 -42.75 -2.68
CA VAL A 515 -12.14 -42.23 -3.68
C VAL A 515 -12.10 -43.09 -4.96
N TYR A 516 -12.37 -44.39 -4.86
CA TYR A 516 -12.35 -45.32 -6.00
C TYR A 516 -13.68 -45.45 -6.73
N GLN A 517 -14.73 -44.79 -6.25
CA GLN A 517 -16.10 -45.03 -6.68
C GLN A 517 -16.63 -43.98 -7.67
N GLY A 518 -15.82 -43.00 -8.06
CA GLY A 518 -16.26 -41.90 -8.92
C GLY A 518 -15.15 -40.93 -9.32
N ALA A 519 -15.54 -39.81 -9.92
CA ALA A 519 -14.61 -38.74 -10.29
C ALA A 519 -14.19 -37.93 -9.06
N LEU A 520 -12.88 -37.71 -8.90
CA LEU A 520 -12.34 -36.68 -8.02
C LEU A 520 -12.25 -35.35 -8.78
N LEU A 521 -12.45 -34.25 -8.04
CA LEU A 521 -12.46 -32.90 -8.57
C LEU A 521 -11.43 -32.05 -7.82
N HIS A 522 -10.54 -31.39 -8.57
CA HIS A 522 -9.57 -30.47 -8.01
C HIS A 522 -9.57 -29.13 -8.74
N ILE A 523 -9.29 -28.05 -8.04
CA ILE A 523 -8.96 -26.75 -8.62
C ILE A 523 -7.56 -26.31 -8.20
N PRO A 524 -6.78 -25.66 -9.08
CA PRO A 524 -5.55 -24.99 -8.67
C PRO A 524 -5.84 -23.82 -7.73
N LEU A 525 -4.95 -23.62 -6.76
CA LEU A 525 -4.93 -22.47 -5.87
C LEU A 525 -3.61 -21.69 -6.11
N SER A 526 -3.74 -20.37 -6.34
CA SER A 526 -2.60 -19.44 -6.43
C SER A 526 -2.15 -19.05 -5.00
N PRO A 527 -0.85 -18.83 -4.71
CA PRO A 527 0.28 -18.65 -5.64
C PRO A 527 1.42 -19.68 -5.50
N ILE A 528 1.19 -20.93 -5.08
CA ILE A 528 2.30 -21.93 -4.92
C ILE A 528 2.02 -23.22 -5.71
N ASN A 529 1.30 -23.17 -6.84
CA ASN A 529 0.81 -24.39 -7.53
C ASN A 529 0.16 -25.36 -6.55
N LYS A 530 -0.60 -24.79 -5.59
CA LYS A 530 -1.38 -25.57 -4.65
C LYS A 530 -2.61 -26.09 -5.37
N THR A 531 -3.26 -27.09 -4.81
CA THR A 531 -4.56 -27.57 -5.28
C THR A 531 -5.54 -27.62 -4.14
N ALA A 532 -6.82 -27.59 -4.47
CA ALA A 532 -7.89 -27.89 -3.54
C ALA A 532 -8.73 -29.03 -4.10
N LEU A 533 -8.84 -30.11 -3.33
CA LEU A 533 -9.88 -31.12 -3.48
C LEU A 533 -11.23 -30.49 -3.17
N LEU A 534 -12.23 -30.82 -3.98
CA LEU A 534 -13.59 -30.31 -3.86
C LEU A 534 -14.54 -31.40 -3.37
N ASP A 535 -15.51 -31.01 -2.55
CA ASP A 535 -16.64 -31.86 -2.22
C ASP A 535 -17.83 -31.61 -3.17
N PRO A 536 -18.15 -32.55 -4.08
CA PRO A 536 -19.28 -32.40 -4.97
C PRO A 536 -20.65 -32.49 -4.28
N THR A 537 -20.71 -32.93 -3.01
CA THR A 537 -21.95 -33.13 -2.25
C THR A 537 -21.88 -32.56 -0.83
N PRO A 538 -21.75 -31.23 -0.67
CA PRO A 538 -21.63 -30.58 0.63
C PRO A 538 -22.86 -30.84 1.54
N PRO A 539 -22.70 -30.82 2.88
CA PRO A 539 -21.51 -30.43 3.63
C PRO A 539 -20.41 -31.50 3.64
N ILE A 540 -19.19 -31.06 3.91
CA ILE A 540 -17.99 -31.85 3.69
C ILE A 540 -17.98 -33.20 4.39
N SER A 541 -17.80 -34.26 3.60
CA SER A 541 -17.55 -35.61 4.09
C SER A 541 -16.57 -36.34 3.19
N ILE A 542 -15.39 -36.67 3.74
CA ILE A 542 -14.33 -37.40 3.03
C ILE A 542 -14.80 -38.77 2.51
N SER A 543 -15.87 -39.34 3.07
CA SER A 543 -16.48 -40.60 2.61
C SER A 543 -17.40 -40.47 1.39
N THR A 544 -17.61 -39.26 0.87
CA THR A 544 -18.46 -38.97 -0.30
C THR A 544 -17.81 -38.01 -1.30
N ILE A 545 -16.48 -37.87 -1.25
CA ILE A 545 -15.70 -36.83 -1.95
C ILE A 545 -15.50 -37.07 -3.47
N VAL A 546 -16.43 -37.80 -4.09
CA VAL A 546 -16.39 -38.12 -5.52
C VAL A 546 -17.76 -37.94 -6.18
N VAL A 547 -17.77 -37.63 -7.47
CA VAL A 547 -18.99 -37.71 -8.28
C VAL A 547 -19.21 -39.18 -8.66
N THR A 548 -20.17 -39.83 -7.99
CA THR A 548 -20.48 -41.25 -8.21
C THR A 548 -21.29 -41.50 -9.49
N PRO A 549 -21.27 -42.73 -10.05
CA PRO A 549 -22.14 -43.11 -11.16
C PRO A 549 -23.62 -42.82 -10.90
N GLY A 550 -24.26 -42.16 -11.87
CA GLY A 550 -25.65 -41.70 -11.77
C GLY A 550 -25.80 -40.30 -11.18
N SER A 551 -24.74 -39.73 -10.62
CA SER A 551 -24.70 -38.38 -10.04
C SER A 551 -24.03 -37.37 -10.97
N SER A 552 -24.15 -36.10 -10.64
CA SER A 552 -23.47 -35.03 -11.35
C SER A 552 -23.07 -33.88 -10.45
N PHE A 553 -21.98 -33.22 -10.82
CA PHE A 553 -21.57 -31.93 -10.30
C PHE A 553 -21.83 -30.85 -11.36
N THR A 554 -22.29 -29.67 -10.92
CA THR A 554 -22.40 -28.48 -11.77
C THR A 554 -21.56 -27.38 -11.15
N ASP A 555 -20.59 -26.87 -11.90
CA ASP A 555 -19.73 -25.77 -11.47
C ASP A 555 -20.56 -24.47 -11.36
N PRO A 556 -20.64 -23.82 -10.19
CA PRO A 556 -21.46 -22.63 -10.00
C PRO A 556 -20.96 -21.40 -10.79
N ASP A 557 -19.67 -21.34 -11.13
CA ASP A 557 -19.11 -20.17 -11.83
C ASP A 557 -19.30 -20.25 -13.35
N THR A 558 -19.36 -21.47 -13.89
CA THR A 558 -19.48 -21.68 -15.34
C THR A 558 -20.79 -22.31 -15.77
N GLY A 559 -21.49 -23.01 -14.88
CA GLY A 559 -22.65 -23.84 -15.23
C GLY A 559 -22.26 -25.14 -15.94
N THR A 560 -20.96 -25.43 -16.04
CA THR A 560 -20.46 -26.68 -16.63
C THR A 560 -20.88 -27.85 -15.77
N ARG A 561 -21.52 -28.84 -16.39
CA ARG A 561 -22.02 -30.03 -15.71
C ARG A 561 -21.19 -31.26 -16.07
N ILE A 562 -20.69 -31.95 -15.05
CA ILE A 562 -19.97 -33.23 -15.12
C ILE A 562 -20.88 -34.31 -14.55
N ALA A 563 -21.31 -35.27 -15.37
CA ALA A 563 -22.13 -36.39 -14.94
C ALA A 563 -21.40 -37.71 -15.14
N VAL A 564 -21.19 -38.46 -14.07
CA VAL A 564 -20.55 -39.78 -14.17
C VAL A 564 -21.60 -40.81 -14.53
N THR A 565 -21.37 -41.55 -15.62
CA THR A 565 -22.30 -42.56 -16.12
C THR A 565 -21.94 -43.96 -15.64
N SER A 566 -20.65 -44.27 -15.55
CA SER A 566 -20.17 -45.56 -15.05
C SER A 566 -18.75 -45.45 -14.50
N ALA A 567 -18.44 -46.29 -13.52
CA ALA A 567 -17.10 -46.46 -12.96
C ALA A 567 -16.79 -47.97 -12.89
N THR A 568 -15.59 -48.35 -13.32
CA THR A 568 -15.07 -49.72 -13.34
C THR A 568 -13.59 -49.68 -12.98
N ALA A 569 -13.01 -50.80 -12.56
CA ALA A 569 -11.59 -50.87 -12.16
C ALA A 569 -10.56 -50.43 -13.23
N SER A 570 -10.98 -50.22 -14.48
CA SER A 570 -10.13 -49.74 -15.57
C SER A 570 -10.60 -48.45 -16.24
N ALA A 571 -11.81 -47.97 -15.96
CA ALA A 571 -12.37 -46.83 -16.67
C ALA A 571 -13.51 -46.15 -15.90
N LEU A 572 -13.49 -44.81 -15.94
CA LEU A 572 -14.59 -43.92 -15.58
C LEU A 572 -15.17 -43.31 -16.85
N THR A 573 -16.46 -43.53 -17.12
CA THR A 573 -17.16 -42.84 -18.21
C THR A 573 -18.00 -41.72 -17.63
N LEU A 574 -17.89 -40.54 -18.23
CA LEU A 574 -18.62 -39.35 -17.82
C LEU A 574 -19.06 -38.54 -19.04
N ASN A 575 -20.08 -37.71 -18.85
CA ASN A 575 -20.54 -36.75 -19.85
C ASN A 575 -20.33 -35.33 -19.33
N VAL A 576 -19.62 -34.51 -20.09
CA VAL A 576 -19.43 -33.09 -19.82
C VAL A 576 -20.36 -32.28 -20.70
N VAL A 577 -21.13 -31.39 -20.08
CA VAL A 577 -21.89 -30.35 -20.77
C VAL A 577 -21.26 -29.02 -20.38
N LEU A 578 -20.55 -28.39 -21.31
CA LEU A 578 -19.94 -27.09 -21.09
C LEU A 578 -21.01 -26.02 -20.88
N GLY A 579 -20.79 -25.20 -19.86
CA GLY A 579 -21.58 -24.00 -19.62
C GLY A 579 -20.98 -22.80 -20.33
N LYS A 580 -20.81 -21.69 -19.60
CA LYS A 580 -20.11 -20.49 -20.04
C LYS A 580 -18.68 -20.83 -20.48
N THR A 581 -18.33 -20.43 -21.70
CA THR A 581 -16.99 -20.62 -22.29
C THR A 581 -16.32 -19.33 -22.73
N ASP A 582 -17.06 -18.22 -22.75
CA ASP A 582 -16.48 -16.88 -22.90
C ASP A 582 -16.13 -16.36 -21.51
N PHE A 583 -14.83 -16.13 -21.28
CA PHE A 583 -14.29 -15.57 -20.04
C PHE A 583 -13.60 -14.22 -20.29
N THR A 584 -13.75 -13.66 -21.51
CA THR A 584 -13.17 -12.36 -21.83
C THR A 584 -13.98 -11.28 -21.12
N VAL A 585 -13.30 -10.34 -20.46
CA VAL A 585 -14.00 -9.22 -19.79
C VAL A 585 -14.43 -8.20 -20.84
N PRO A 586 -15.63 -7.61 -20.72
CA PRO A 586 -16.10 -6.60 -21.67
C PRO A 586 -15.19 -5.38 -21.63
N THR A 587 -14.98 -4.77 -22.79
CA THR A 587 -14.32 -3.45 -22.88
C THR A 587 -15.36 -2.37 -22.63
N VAL A 588 -15.00 -1.32 -21.90
CA VAL A 588 -15.88 -0.16 -21.67
C VAL A 588 -15.07 1.13 -21.56
N SER A 589 -15.60 2.21 -22.14
CA SER A 589 -15.00 3.54 -22.10
C SER A 589 -16.07 4.63 -22.00
N ILE A 590 -15.95 5.50 -21.00
CA ILE A 590 -16.80 6.69 -20.89
C ILE A 590 -16.44 7.65 -22.01
N THR A 591 -17.45 8.07 -22.78
CA THR A 591 -17.31 8.98 -23.93
C THR A 591 -17.79 10.40 -23.63
N ALA A 592 -18.69 10.55 -22.67
CA ALA A 592 -19.13 11.85 -22.18
C ALA A 592 -19.51 11.76 -20.68
N PRO A 593 -19.29 12.81 -19.88
CA PRO A 593 -18.54 14.03 -20.21
C PRO A 593 -17.03 13.78 -20.41
N SER A 594 -16.30 14.72 -21.00
CA SER A 594 -14.85 14.64 -21.11
C SER A 594 -14.17 14.84 -19.75
N SER A 595 -13.02 14.20 -19.53
CA SER A 595 -12.24 14.41 -18.30
C SER A 595 -11.85 15.88 -18.12
N GLY A 596 -12.02 16.40 -16.91
CA GLY A 596 -11.83 17.80 -16.54
C GLY A 596 -13.05 18.71 -16.76
N ALA A 597 -14.17 18.19 -17.27
CA ALA A 597 -15.36 19.00 -17.51
C ALA A 597 -15.97 19.56 -16.20
N THR A 598 -16.44 20.79 -16.25
CA THR A 598 -17.33 21.36 -15.23
C THR A 598 -18.77 21.12 -15.65
N VAL A 599 -19.57 20.53 -14.76
CA VAL A 599 -20.93 20.07 -15.05
C VAL A 599 -21.93 20.64 -14.04
N SER A 600 -23.18 20.84 -14.47
CA SER A 600 -24.26 21.39 -13.66
C SER A 600 -25.63 20.96 -14.17
N GLY A 601 -26.65 20.97 -13.29
CA GLY A 601 -28.00 20.54 -13.65
C GLY A 601 -28.10 19.04 -13.96
N THR A 602 -28.68 18.68 -15.09
CA THR A 602 -28.76 17.27 -15.53
C THR A 602 -27.75 17.03 -16.66
N VAL A 603 -26.88 16.04 -16.45
CA VAL A 603 -25.74 15.73 -17.31
C VAL A 603 -25.89 14.31 -17.84
N THR A 604 -25.78 14.12 -19.15
CA THR A 604 -25.73 12.77 -19.71
C THR A 604 -24.33 12.20 -19.56
N ILE A 605 -24.24 11.02 -18.94
CA ILE A 605 -23.03 10.21 -18.94
C ILE A 605 -23.23 9.11 -19.98
N ALA A 606 -22.29 8.97 -20.91
CA ALA A 606 -22.36 8.00 -22.00
C ALA A 606 -21.11 7.13 -22.02
N ALA A 607 -21.25 5.87 -22.44
CA ALA A 607 -20.14 4.95 -22.60
C ALA A 607 -20.32 4.06 -23.82
N ASN A 608 -19.21 3.65 -24.43
CA ASN A 608 -19.17 2.56 -25.38
C ASN A 608 -18.75 1.30 -24.62
N ALA A 609 -19.43 0.18 -24.88
CA ALA A 609 -19.06 -1.12 -24.33
C ALA A 609 -19.15 -2.20 -25.41
N ALA A 610 -18.23 -3.17 -25.40
CA ALA A 610 -18.19 -4.24 -26.38
C ALA A 610 -17.61 -5.54 -25.79
N ASP A 611 -18.21 -6.66 -26.19
CA ASP A 611 -17.82 -8.01 -25.82
C ASP A 611 -18.30 -9.01 -26.89
N ALA A 612 -17.62 -10.15 -27.03
CA ALA A 612 -17.98 -11.17 -28.02
C ALA A 612 -19.31 -11.86 -27.72
N SER A 613 -19.66 -12.02 -26.43
CA SER A 613 -20.96 -12.51 -25.98
C SER A 613 -22.06 -11.43 -26.02
N GLY A 614 -21.68 -10.17 -26.31
CA GLY A 614 -22.55 -9.01 -26.23
C GLY A 614 -22.70 -8.47 -24.80
N ILE A 615 -23.17 -7.23 -24.70
CA ILE A 615 -23.32 -6.53 -23.41
C ILE A 615 -24.73 -6.72 -22.86
N LYS A 616 -24.83 -7.20 -21.62
CA LYS A 616 -26.09 -7.25 -20.85
C LYS A 616 -26.49 -5.86 -20.38
N GLU A 617 -25.57 -5.18 -19.70
CA GLU A 617 -25.85 -3.88 -19.08
C GLU A 617 -24.56 -3.11 -18.76
N VAL A 618 -24.68 -1.78 -18.63
CA VAL A 618 -23.62 -0.87 -18.18
C VAL A 618 -24.11 -0.10 -16.95
N GLU A 619 -23.46 -0.31 -15.82
CA GLU A 619 -23.69 0.43 -14.58
C GLU A 619 -22.81 1.68 -14.56
N PHE A 620 -23.42 2.85 -14.33
CA PHE A 620 -22.73 4.12 -14.19
C PHE A 620 -22.75 4.56 -12.73
N ALA A 621 -21.64 5.07 -12.22
CA ALA A 621 -21.50 5.55 -10.85
C ALA A 621 -20.63 6.81 -10.75
N TYR A 622 -20.76 7.54 -9.64
CA TYR A 622 -19.85 8.64 -9.27
C TYR A 622 -19.21 8.39 -7.90
N ILE A 623 -18.00 8.93 -7.72
CA ILE A 623 -17.25 8.87 -6.46
C ILE A 623 -16.89 10.31 -6.06
N PRO A 624 -17.39 10.84 -4.93
CA PRO A 624 -16.96 12.13 -4.40
C PRO A 624 -15.54 12.03 -3.83
N TYR A 625 -14.78 13.13 -3.85
CA TYR A 625 -13.42 13.16 -3.29
C TYR A 625 -13.41 12.74 -1.82
N GLY A 626 -12.66 11.67 -1.50
CA GLY A 626 -12.56 11.13 -0.13
C GLY A 626 -13.79 10.36 0.36
N GLY A 627 -14.77 10.04 -0.50
CA GLY A 627 -15.96 9.27 -0.17
C GLY A 627 -16.08 7.93 -0.91
N MET A 628 -17.20 7.25 -0.70
CA MET A 628 -17.53 5.97 -1.36
C MET A 628 -18.32 6.20 -2.65
N GLY A 629 -18.18 5.29 -3.62
CA GLY A 629 -18.92 5.34 -4.88
C GLY A 629 -20.43 5.17 -4.69
N GLN A 630 -21.21 5.83 -5.56
CA GLN A 630 -22.66 5.78 -5.60
C GLN A 630 -23.12 5.48 -7.04
N VAL A 631 -23.97 4.46 -7.19
CA VAL A 631 -24.56 4.11 -8.48
C VAL A 631 -25.55 5.18 -8.89
N ILE A 632 -25.44 5.65 -10.14
CA ILE A 632 -26.36 6.61 -10.76
C ILE A 632 -27.54 5.84 -11.34
N ALA A 633 -27.25 4.93 -12.26
CA ALA A 633 -28.21 4.05 -12.93
C ALA A 633 -27.47 3.00 -13.75
N THR A 634 -28.21 1.99 -14.18
CA THR A 634 -27.76 0.94 -15.09
C THR A 634 -28.56 1.04 -16.38
N ASP A 635 -27.89 0.95 -17.53
CA ASP A 635 -28.50 0.93 -18.85
C ASP A 635 -28.29 -0.41 -19.54
N THR A 636 -29.36 -0.99 -20.08
CA THR A 636 -29.37 -2.30 -20.74
C THR A 636 -29.48 -2.21 -22.25
N THR A 637 -29.57 -1.00 -22.81
CA THR A 637 -29.79 -0.78 -24.25
C THR A 637 -28.73 0.13 -24.86
N GLU A 638 -28.09 -0.31 -25.94
CA GLU A 638 -27.14 0.52 -26.68
C GLU A 638 -27.86 1.60 -27.52
N PRO A 639 -27.37 2.85 -27.59
CA PRO A 639 -26.16 3.40 -26.96
C PRO A 639 -26.31 3.65 -25.46
N PHE A 640 -25.36 3.15 -24.66
CA PHE A 640 -25.43 3.18 -23.20
C PHE A 640 -25.25 4.60 -22.66
N SER A 641 -26.28 5.12 -21.99
CA SER A 641 -26.23 6.43 -21.36
C SER A 641 -27.23 6.61 -20.22
N VAL A 642 -26.86 7.41 -19.23
CA VAL A 642 -27.73 7.74 -18.09
C VAL A 642 -27.75 9.24 -17.80
N PRO A 643 -28.89 9.81 -17.39
CA PRO A 643 -28.95 11.18 -16.88
C PRO A 643 -28.51 11.22 -15.42
N TRP A 644 -27.53 12.07 -15.12
CA TRP A 644 -27.09 12.37 -13.75
C TRP A 644 -27.54 13.77 -13.34
N ASP A 645 -28.39 13.85 -12.32
CA ASP A 645 -28.85 15.10 -11.73
C ASP A 645 -27.85 15.59 -10.67
N THR A 646 -26.97 16.50 -11.07
CA THR A 646 -25.91 17.03 -10.21
C THR A 646 -26.44 17.96 -9.13
N THR A 647 -27.70 18.39 -9.19
CA THR A 647 -28.30 19.25 -8.16
C THR A 647 -28.56 18.51 -6.84
N LYS A 648 -28.52 17.17 -6.88
CA LYS A 648 -28.70 16.30 -5.71
C LYS A 648 -27.40 15.97 -4.99
N VAL A 649 -26.26 16.43 -5.50
CA VAL A 649 -24.94 16.21 -4.89
C VAL A 649 -24.29 17.56 -4.57
N ALA A 650 -23.34 17.57 -3.65
CA ALA A 650 -22.64 18.80 -3.28
C ALA A 650 -21.71 19.27 -4.41
N ASP A 651 -21.48 20.57 -4.51
CA ASP A 651 -20.48 21.11 -5.44
C ASP A 651 -19.07 20.64 -5.05
N GLY A 652 -18.24 20.31 -6.05
CA GLY A 652 -16.90 19.77 -5.83
C GLY A 652 -16.42 18.82 -6.93
N GLY A 653 -15.27 18.18 -6.68
CA GLY A 653 -14.68 17.21 -7.60
C GLY A 653 -15.29 15.81 -7.46
N TYR A 654 -15.63 15.20 -8.60
CA TYR A 654 -16.18 13.85 -8.69
C TYR A 654 -15.39 13.02 -9.71
N THR A 655 -15.36 11.71 -9.49
CA THR A 655 -14.84 10.72 -10.44
C THR A 655 -15.99 9.86 -10.93
N LEU A 656 -16.21 9.82 -12.24
CA LEU A 656 -17.20 8.98 -12.90
C LEU A 656 -16.59 7.63 -13.28
N THR A 657 -17.38 6.58 -13.12
CA THR A 657 -17.02 5.21 -13.47
C THR A 657 -18.16 4.56 -14.27
N ALA A 658 -17.80 3.64 -15.16
CA ALA A 658 -18.74 2.79 -15.88
C ALA A 658 -18.24 1.35 -15.82
N THR A 659 -19.14 0.41 -15.51
CA THR A 659 -18.86 -1.03 -15.43
C THR A 659 -19.81 -1.75 -16.37
N ALA A 660 -19.28 -2.44 -17.38
CA ALA A 660 -20.08 -3.25 -18.29
C ALA A 660 -20.12 -4.70 -17.80
N TYR A 661 -21.28 -5.34 -17.97
CA TYR A 661 -21.49 -6.77 -17.78
C TYR A 661 -21.83 -7.40 -19.13
N ASP A 662 -21.19 -8.52 -19.47
CA ASP A 662 -21.49 -9.27 -20.70
C ASP A 662 -22.73 -10.17 -20.53
N LYS A 663 -23.04 -11.00 -21.56
CA LYS A 663 -24.12 -12.00 -21.53
C LYS A 663 -23.64 -13.45 -21.38
N SER A 664 -22.35 -13.68 -21.14
CA SER A 664 -21.72 -15.00 -21.25
C SER A 664 -22.29 -16.04 -20.26
N GLY A 665 -22.79 -15.60 -19.09
CA GLY A 665 -23.36 -16.46 -18.05
C GLY A 665 -24.89 -16.62 -18.09
N GLU A 666 -25.61 -15.79 -18.86
CA GLU A 666 -27.08 -15.72 -18.80
C GLU A 666 -27.76 -17.04 -19.15
N ALA A 667 -27.30 -17.70 -20.22
CA ALA A 667 -27.87 -18.96 -20.70
C ALA A 667 -27.75 -20.11 -19.67
N PHE A 668 -26.85 -19.97 -18.69
CA PHE A 668 -26.53 -21.00 -17.71
C PHE A 668 -26.93 -20.60 -16.28
N GLY A 669 -27.45 -19.38 -16.08
CA GLY A 669 -27.80 -18.87 -14.75
C GLY A 669 -26.60 -18.65 -13.82
N VAL A 670 -25.43 -18.35 -14.40
CA VAL A 670 -24.16 -18.12 -13.67
C VAL A 670 -23.67 -16.67 -13.85
N PRO A 671 -22.68 -16.21 -13.08
CA PRO A 671 -22.18 -14.84 -13.19
C PRO A 671 -21.62 -14.46 -14.57
N ASN A 672 -21.96 -13.25 -15.02
CA ASN A 672 -21.41 -12.63 -16.24
C ASN A 672 -20.01 -12.06 -15.99
N ASN A 673 -19.22 -11.88 -17.06
CA ASN A 673 -17.95 -11.16 -16.94
C ASN A 673 -18.23 -9.68 -16.74
N LEU A 674 -17.41 -9.03 -15.92
CA LEU A 674 -17.50 -7.60 -15.64
C LEU A 674 -16.20 -6.90 -16.05
N GLY A 675 -16.32 -5.73 -16.66
CA GLY A 675 -15.20 -4.90 -17.10
C GLY A 675 -15.43 -3.44 -16.73
N GLY A 676 -14.44 -2.81 -16.09
CA GLY A 676 -14.51 -1.42 -15.66
C GLY A 676 -13.79 -0.47 -16.61
N ALA A 677 -14.36 0.72 -16.81
CA ALA A 677 -13.76 1.78 -17.62
C ALA A 677 -12.61 2.46 -16.87
N SER A 678 -11.72 3.09 -17.64
CA SER A 678 -10.89 4.16 -17.07
C SER A 678 -11.77 5.27 -16.52
N THR A 679 -11.40 5.81 -15.36
CA THR A 679 -12.22 6.80 -14.65
C THR A 679 -12.14 8.18 -15.30
N VAL A 680 -13.21 8.98 -15.17
CA VAL A 680 -13.31 10.34 -15.73
C VAL A 680 -13.54 11.34 -14.59
N SER A 681 -12.65 12.32 -14.42
CA SER A 681 -12.82 13.36 -13.40
C SER A 681 -13.67 14.52 -13.91
N VAL A 682 -14.58 15.03 -13.09
CA VAL A 682 -15.42 16.20 -13.39
C VAL A 682 -15.56 17.10 -12.16
N THR A 683 -15.92 18.37 -12.37
CA THR A 683 -16.25 19.31 -11.29
C THR A 683 -17.74 19.63 -11.34
N VAL A 684 -18.49 19.30 -10.29
CA VAL A 684 -19.87 19.74 -10.14
C VAL A 684 -19.90 21.16 -9.59
N ASN A 685 -20.61 22.05 -10.28
CA ASN A 685 -20.84 23.41 -9.83
C ASN A 685 -22.27 23.86 -10.17
N ASN A 686 -23.19 23.68 -9.24
CA ASN A 686 -24.59 24.10 -9.36
C ASN A 686 -24.81 25.53 -8.86
N ALA A 687 -23.77 26.24 -8.43
CA ALA A 687 -23.90 27.59 -7.96
C ALA A 687 -24.41 28.48 -9.12
N THR A 688 -25.45 29.25 -8.84
CA THR A 688 -26.03 30.20 -9.80
C THR A 688 -25.54 31.61 -9.49
N CYS A 689 -25.47 32.46 -10.51
CA CYS A 689 -25.10 33.86 -10.33
C CYS A 689 -26.18 34.57 -9.50
N THR A 690 -25.83 34.96 -8.28
CA THR A 690 -26.68 35.78 -7.42
C THR A 690 -26.11 37.18 -7.37
N ARG A 691 -26.83 38.12 -7.97
CA ARG A 691 -26.44 39.53 -7.97
C ARG A 691 -26.74 40.18 -6.63
N ALA A 692 -25.91 41.14 -6.21
CA ALA A 692 -26.10 41.91 -4.99
C ALA A 692 -25.88 43.41 -5.24
N ASN A 693 -26.40 44.25 -4.33
CA ASN A 693 -26.16 45.68 -4.41
C ASN A 693 -24.64 45.96 -4.27
N PRO A 694 -24.05 46.80 -5.13
CA PRO A 694 -22.64 47.17 -5.00
C PRO A 694 -22.42 47.92 -3.69
N THR A 695 -21.17 47.99 -3.22
CA THR A 695 -20.81 48.96 -2.17
C THR A 695 -20.19 50.18 -2.83
N VAL A 696 -20.60 51.38 -2.40
CA VAL A 696 -20.12 52.65 -2.96
C VAL A 696 -19.63 53.54 -1.82
N SER A 697 -18.41 54.06 -1.95
CA SER A 697 -17.86 55.06 -1.05
C SER A 697 -17.39 56.29 -1.82
N LEU A 698 -17.43 57.45 -1.16
CA LEU A 698 -17.05 58.73 -1.74
C LEU A 698 -16.07 59.43 -0.78
N ALA A 699 -14.89 59.80 -1.28
CA ALA A 699 -13.83 60.40 -0.48
C ALA A 699 -13.22 61.63 -1.19
N PRO A 700 -12.86 62.71 -0.48
CA PRO A 700 -13.07 62.93 0.96
C PRO A 700 -14.56 63.10 1.30
N ALA A 701 -14.97 62.77 2.53
CA ALA A 701 -16.37 62.87 2.97
C ALA A 701 -16.87 64.32 3.05
N SER A 702 -15.97 65.28 3.16
CA SER A 702 -16.23 66.72 3.06
C SER A 702 -15.02 67.43 2.46
N GLN A 703 -15.25 68.40 1.60
CA GLN A 703 -14.24 69.36 1.12
C GLN A 703 -14.90 70.69 0.76
N GLY A 704 -14.13 71.77 0.89
CA GLY A 704 -14.64 73.12 0.69
C GLY A 704 -13.87 73.93 -0.33
N GLY A 705 -14.56 74.90 -0.94
CA GLY A 705 -14.01 75.87 -1.88
C GLY A 705 -14.96 77.05 -2.04
N THR A 706 -14.49 78.13 -2.65
CA THR A 706 -15.36 79.28 -2.96
C THR A 706 -16.38 78.92 -4.03
N ALA A 707 -17.47 79.69 -4.14
CA ALA A 707 -18.49 79.51 -5.17
C ALA A 707 -17.86 79.50 -6.57
N GLY A 708 -18.24 78.55 -7.42
CA GLY A 708 -17.64 78.33 -8.74
C GLY A 708 -16.43 77.39 -8.78
N THR A 709 -15.92 76.95 -7.62
CA THR A 709 -14.77 76.03 -7.56
C THR A 709 -15.17 74.62 -8.03
N THR A 710 -14.26 73.93 -8.72
CA THR A 710 -14.38 72.49 -9.01
C THR A 710 -13.63 71.68 -7.95
N LEU A 711 -14.33 70.82 -7.24
CA LEU A 711 -13.76 69.89 -6.26
C LEU A 711 -13.81 68.45 -6.81
N SER A 712 -12.76 67.67 -6.52
CA SER A 712 -12.63 66.29 -7.04
C SER A 712 -12.83 65.29 -5.90
N TYR A 713 -13.71 64.33 -6.09
CA TYR A 713 -13.94 63.22 -5.15
C TYR A 713 -13.63 61.89 -5.84
N THR A 714 -13.12 60.94 -5.09
CA THR A 714 -12.92 59.56 -5.52
C THR A 714 -14.13 58.73 -5.12
N VAL A 715 -14.82 58.18 -6.12
CA VAL A 715 -15.92 57.23 -5.97
C VAL A 715 -15.31 55.84 -6.06
N SER A 716 -15.38 55.04 -5.01
CA SER A 716 -14.95 53.64 -5.05
C SER A 716 -16.18 52.73 -5.08
N VAL A 717 -16.20 51.79 -6.00
CA VAL A 717 -17.28 50.81 -6.18
C VAL A 717 -16.70 49.42 -6.02
N THR A 718 -17.33 48.60 -5.19
CA THR A 718 -17.02 47.16 -5.12
C THR A 718 -18.19 46.37 -5.69
N ASN A 719 -17.88 45.43 -6.58
CA ASN A 719 -18.88 44.47 -7.05
C ASN A 719 -19.15 43.43 -5.96
N SER A 720 -20.36 43.43 -5.41
CA SER A 720 -20.78 42.51 -4.35
C SER A 720 -21.47 41.25 -4.87
N ASP A 721 -21.55 41.05 -6.19
CA ASP A 721 -22.04 39.80 -6.79
C ASP A 721 -21.27 38.59 -6.22
N ASN A 722 -21.85 37.39 -6.24
CA ASN A 722 -21.12 36.18 -5.84
C ASN A 722 -20.07 35.78 -6.90
N SER A 723 -19.08 34.98 -6.49
CA SER A 723 -17.94 34.59 -7.34
C SER A 723 -18.30 33.84 -8.62
N VAL A 724 -19.55 33.37 -8.74
CA VAL A 724 -20.11 32.72 -9.93
C VAL A 724 -20.44 33.72 -11.02
N CYS A 725 -20.83 34.95 -10.66
CA CYS A 725 -21.12 35.98 -11.63
C CYS A 725 -19.85 36.43 -12.35
N GLY A 726 -19.96 36.59 -13.68
CA GLY A 726 -18.93 37.26 -14.48
C GLY A 726 -18.81 38.75 -14.11
N SER A 727 -18.02 39.50 -14.88
CA SER A 727 -17.90 40.94 -14.66
C SER A 727 -19.23 41.67 -14.82
N SER A 728 -19.50 42.60 -13.91
CA SER A 728 -20.65 43.51 -13.95
C SER A 728 -20.19 44.94 -14.23
N THR A 729 -20.90 45.65 -15.10
CA THR A 729 -20.64 47.05 -15.41
C THR A 729 -21.57 47.95 -14.60
N PHE A 730 -21.00 48.83 -13.79
CA PHE A 730 -21.71 49.79 -12.95
C PHE A 730 -21.67 51.17 -13.60
N SER A 731 -22.82 51.70 -13.99
CA SER A 731 -22.98 53.07 -14.47
C SER A 731 -23.04 54.02 -13.28
N LEU A 732 -22.28 55.11 -13.34
CA LEU A 732 -22.20 56.10 -12.27
C LEU A 732 -23.06 57.32 -12.59
N SER A 733 -23.91 57.70 -11.65
CA SER A 733 -24.71 58.92 -11.72
C SER A 733 -24.57 59.73 -10.46
N SER A 734 -24.80 61.04 -10.55
CA SER A 734 -24.73 61.93 -9.40
C SER A 734 -25.95 62.83 -9.33
N ILE A 735 -26.37 63.15 -8.10
CA ILE A 735 -27.34 64.21 -7.81
C ILE A 735 -26.57 65.32 -7.11
N VAL A 736 -26.54 66.49 -7.75
CA VAL A 736 -25.94 67.72 -7.24
C VAL A 736 -27.00 68.84 -7.22
N PRO A 737 -26.82 69.89 -6.41
CA PRO A 737 -27.76 71.01 -6.36
C PRO A 737 -28.03 71.64 -7.74
N THR A 738 -29.21 72.23 -7.91
CA THR A 738 -29.60 72.89 -9.17
C THR A 738 -28.61 73.98 -9.56
N GLY A 739 -28.19 73.99 -10.83
CA GLY A 739 -27.20 74.94 -11.36
C GLY A 739 -25.74 74.54 -11.14
N TRP A 740 -25.48 73.38 -10.51
CA TRP A 740 -24.15 72.81 -10.37
C TRP A 740 -23.87 71.79 -11.48
N SER A 741 -22.60 71.47 -11.71
CA SER A 741 -22.20 70.45 -12.68
C SER A 741 -21.39 69.34 -12.02
N ALA A 742 -21.55 68.11 -12.51
CA ALA A 742 -20.78 66.96 -12.06
C ALA A 742 -20.38 66.09 -13.24
N THR A 743 -19.14 65.62 -13.26
CA THR A 743 -18.63 64.78 -14.35
C THR A 743 -17.76 63.66 -13.80
N PHE A 744 -18.07 62.42 -14.19
CA PHE A 744 -17.29 61.24 -13.83
C PHE A 744 -16.21 60.94 -14.87
N THR A 745 -15.06 60.45 -14.42
CA THR A 745 -13.99 59.97 -15.27
C THR A 745 -13.33 58.75 -14.61
N PRO A 746 -13.61 57.52 -15.08
CA PRO A 746 -14.58 57.12 -16.13
C PRO A 746 -16.06 57.13 -15.66
N ALA A 747 -17.02 57.27 -16.57
CA ALA A 747 -18.46 57.29 -16.23
C ALA A 747 -19.08 55.93 -15.85
N SER A 748 -18.34 54.83 -16.03
CA SER A 748 -18.74 53.50 -15.60
C SER A 748 -17.51 52.65 -15.25
N LEU A 749 -17.73 51.61 -14.45
CA LEU A 749 -16.69 50.68 -13.99
C LEU A 749 -17.12 49.24 -14.30
N THR A 750 -16.27 48.45 -14.94
CA THR A 750 -16.51 47.01 -15.17
C THR A 750 -15.64 46.20 -14.24
N LEU A 751 -16.27 45.47 -13.32
CA LEU A 751 -15.61 44.83 -12.19
C LEU A 751 -15.99 43.34 -12.13
N THR A 752 -15.02 42.45 -11.99
CA THR A 752 -15.27 41.05 -11.61
C THR A 752 -15.88 40.98 -10.22
N SER A 753 -16.60 39.90 -9.90
CA SER A 753 -17.13 39.66 -8.55
C SER A 753 -16.05 39.89 -7.47
N GLY A 754 -16.37 40.65 -6.43
CA GLY A 754 -15.47 40.97 -5.32
C GLY A 754 -14.40 42.03 -5.62
N ALA A 755 -14.24 42.47 -6.88
CA ALA A 755 -13.26 43.49 -7.23
C ALA A 755 -13.73 44.90 -6.89
N ASN A 756 -12.78 45.76 -6.56
CA ASN A 756 -12.97 47.19 -6.34
C ASN A 756 -12.39 47.97 -7.54
N GLY A 757 -13.10 49.00 -7.98
CA GLY A 757 -12.58 50.01 -8.89
C GLY A 757 -13.01 51.41 -8.47
N SER A 758 -12.33 52.41 -9.01
CA SER A 758 -12.61 53.81 -8.67
C SER A 758 -12.79 54.69 -9.90
N SER A 759 -13.58 55.74 -9.72
CA SER A 759 -13.74 56.84 -10.67
C SER A 759 -13.59 58.16 -9.93
N THR A 760 -13.06 59.17 -10.60
CA THR A 760 -13.10 60.54 -10.08
C THR A 760 -14.39 61.22 -10.51
N ILE A 761 -15.11 61.84 -9.58
CA ILE A 761 -16.18 62.80 -9.87
C ILE A 761 -15.66 64.21 -9.60
N LYS A 762 -15.74 65.08 -10.61
CA LYS A 762 -15.47 66.50 -10.49
C LYS A 762 -16.80 67.23 -10.34
N VAL A 763 -17.02 67.90 -9.21
CA VAL A 763 -18.23 68.68 -8.93
C VAL A 763 -17.87 70.16 -8.90
N THR A 764 -18.54 70.96 -9.73
CA THR A 764 -18.38 72.42 -9.77
C THR A 764 -19.62 73.09 -9.23
N SER A 765 -19.46 73.90 -8.19
CA SER A 765 -20.55 74.70 -7.62
C SER A 765 -20.97 75.84 -8.56
N SER A 766 -22.21 76.32 -8.45
CA SER A 766 -22.62 77.56 -9.12
C SER A 766 -21.77 78.74 -8.63
N THR A 767 -21.44 79.68 -9.51
CA THR A 767 -20.76 80.93 -9.14
C THR A 767 -21.62 81.83 -8.23
N SER A 768 -22.92 81.57 -8.15
CA SER A 768 -23.87 82.27 -7.28
C SER A 768 -24.28 81.46 -6.03
N ALA A 769 -23.57 80.37 -5.72
CA ALA A 769 -23.90 79.53 -4.56
C ALA A 769 -23.63 80.28 -3.25
N SER A 770 -24.63 80.29 -2.34
CA SER A 770 -24.47 80.84 -0.99
C SER A 770 -23.46 80.01 -0.18
N ALA A 771 -22.82 80.64 0.80
CA ALA A 771 -21.97 79.91 1.75
C ALA A 771 -22.81 78.89 2.53
N GLY A 772 -22.31 77.64 2.66
CA GLY A 772 -23.04 76.56 3.30
C GLY A 772 -22.60 75.16 2.90
N ASN A 773 -23.21 74.15 3.51
CA ASN A 773 -22.96 72.73 3.24
C ASN A 773 -23.98 72.20 2.23
N TYR A 774 -23.50 71.61 1.15
CA TYR A 774 -24.32 71.01 0.10
C TYR A 774 -24.03 69.52 -0.01
N THR A 775 -25.08 68.71 -0.02
CA THR A 775 -24.95 67.26 -0.20
C THR A 775 -24.77 66.94 -1.68
N ILE A 776 -23.71 66.21 -2.00
CA ILE A 776 -23.55 65.56 -3.30
C ILE A 776 -23.80 64.07 -3.11
N SER A 777 -24.64 63.48 -3.95
CA SER A 777 -24.94 62.05 -3.89
C SER A 777 -24.45 61.37 -5.16
N THR A 778 -23.81 60.21 -5.01
CA THR A 778 -23.35 59.39 -6.13
C THR A 778 -23.95 58.00 -6.02
N THR A 779 -24.48 57.51 -7.13
CA THR A 779 -25.11 56.19 -7.26
C THR A 779 -24.33 55.36 -8.26
N ALA A 780 -24.03 54.12 -7.90
CA ALA A 780 -23.56 53.11 -8.84
C ALA A 780 -24.68 52.11 -9.10
N THR A 781 -25.05 51.92 -10.37
CA THR A 781 -26.15 51.05 -10.78
C THR A 781 -25.64 49.99 -11.74
N ASN A 782 -25.96 48.72 -11.50
CA ASN A 782 -25.62 47.66 -12.44
C ASN A 782 -26.37 47.88 -13.77
N SER A 783 -25.60 48.04 -14.84
CA SER A 783 -26.12 48.44 -16.16
C SER A 783 -26.99 47.36 -16.81
N SER A 784 -26.78 46.09 -16.43
CA SER A 784 -27.57 44.95 -16.93
C SER A 784 -28.76 44.59 -16.03
N ALA A 785 -28.77 45.09 -14.78
CA ALA A 785 -29.78 44.77 -13.78
C ALA A 785 -29.98 45.97 -12.85
N ALA A 786 -30.72 46.98 -13.32
CA ALA A 786 -30.84 48.29 -12.67
C ALA A 786 -31.43 48.26 -11.24
N SER A 787 -32.10 47.17 -10.85
CA SER A 787 -32.56 46.94 -9.48
C SER A 787 -31.42 46.83 -8.45
N TYR A 788 -30.19 46.53 -8.91
CA TYR A 788 -29.01 46.45 -8.07
C TYR A 788 -28.21 47.76 -8.15
N SER A 789 -28.40 48.61 -7.16
CA SER A 789 -27.72 49.90 -7.06
C SER A 789 -27.42 50.23 -5.61
N ALA A 790 -26.44 51.10 -5.40
CA ALA A 790 -26.17 51.69 -4.10
C ALA A 790 -25.76 53.15 -4.26
N SER A 791 -26.10 53.95 -3.26
CA SER A 791 -25.80 55.38 -3.25
C SER A 791 -25.04 55.74 -1.98
N THR A 792 -24.21 56.76 -2.09
CA THR A 792 -23.49 57.37 -0.98
C THR A 792 -23.43 58.88 -1.20
N SER A 793 -23.10 59.63 -0.15
CA SER A 793 -23.06 61.09 -0.22
C SER A 793 -21.82 61.65 0.45
N ALA A 794 -21.37 62.81 -0.04
CA ALA A 794 -20.34 63.62 0.59
C ALA A 794 -20.84 65.07 0.70
N VAL A 795 -20.12 65.88 1.47
CA VAL A 795 -20.42 67.30 1.65
C VAL A 795 -19.48 68.14 0.79
N TYR A 796 -20.08 69.05 0.01
CA TYR A 796 -19.39 70.16 -0.62
C TYR A 796 -19.64 71.41 0.22
N GLN A 797 -18.59 72.03 0.73
CA GLN A 797 -18.70 73.26 1.54
C GLN A 797 -18.39 74.49 0.67
N VAL A 798 -19.36 75.37 0.47
CA VAL A 798 -19.12 76.67 -0.14
C VAL A 798 -18.65 77.62 0.95
N THR A 799 -17.39 78.06 0.89
CA THR A 799 -16.80 79.00 1.85
C THR A 799 -17.00 80.44 1.38
N SER A 800 -17.33 81.35 2.29
CA SER A 800 -17.40 82.78 1.99
C SER A 800 -16.01 83.33 1.66
N LEU A 801 -15.94 84.25 0.70
CA LEU A 801 -14.78 85.10 0.49
C LEU A 801 -14.81 86.18 1.57
N THR A 802 -13.99 86.07 2.60
CA THR A 802 -13.74 87.20 3.51
C THR A 802 -12.87 88.21 2.77
N LYS A 803 -13.49 89.23 2.17
CA LYS A 803 -12.77 90.39 1.62
C LYS A 803 -12.25 91.23 2.78
N THR A 804 -10.96 91.51 2.78
CA THR A 804 -10.36 92.41 3.78
C THR A 804 -11.01 93.79 3.65
N GLY A 805 -11.64 94.28 4.72
CA GLY A 805 -12.38 95.55 4.72
C GLY A 805 -13.91 95.40 4.68
N ASP A 806 -14.46 94.22 4.38
CA ASP A 806 -15.90 93.92 4.43
C ASP A 806 -16.25 93.47 5.86
N LEU A 807 -16.67 94.43 6.68
CA LEU A 807 -16.89 94.26 8.11
C LEU A 807 -18.28 93.71 8.44
N ASN A 808 -19.24 93.86 7.53
CA ASN A 808 -20.59 93.31 7.70
C ASN A 808 -20.79 91.96 6.99
N SER A 809 -19.79 91.48 6.23
CA SER A 809 -19.77 90.23 5.46
C SER A 809 -20.86 90.17 4.37
N ASP A 810 -21.24 91.31 3.80
CA ASP A 810 -22.24 91.38 2.72
C ASP A 810 -21.64 91.20 1.31
N GLY A 811 -20.31 91.04 1.24
CA GLY A 811 -19.55 90.79 0.03
C GLY A 811 -19.04 92.07 -0.66
N LYS A 812 -19.28 93.25 -0.09
CA LYS A 812 -18.80 94.55 -0.57
C LYS A 812 -18.01 95.26 0.52
N VAL A 813 -17.12 96.16 0.12
CA VAL A 813 -16.52 97.13 1.03
C VAL A 813 -17.08 98.50 0.70
N ASP A 814 -18.03 98.98 1.48
CA ASP A 814 -18.72 100.23 1.19
C ASP A 814 -18.92 101.11 2.44
N ILE A 815 -19.84 102.08 2.31
CA ILE A 815 -20.15 103.04 3.37
C ILE A 815 -20.64 102.37 4.65
N PHE A 816 -21.25 101.19 4.56
CA PHE A 816 -21.71 100.44 5.72
C PHE A 816 -20.52 99.84 6.49
N ASP A 817 -19.51 99.32 5.80
CA ASP A 817 -18.28 98.84 6.44
C ASP A 817 -17.50 99.99 7.06
N LEU A 818 -17.43 101.14 6.39
CA LEU A 818 -16.85 102.35 6.97
C LEU A 818 -17.56 102.77 8.24
N SER A 819 -18.88 102.72 8.24
CA SER A 819 -19.68 103.10 9.41
C SER A 819 -19.41 102.16 10.59
N ILE A 820 -19.18 100.88 10.32
CA ILE A 820 -18.80 99.89 11.33
C ILE A 820 -17.39 100.16 11.84
N LEU A 821 -16.43 100.44 10.95
CA LEU A 821 -15.06 100.76 11.36
C LEU A 821 -15.01 102.03 12.22
N LEU A 822 -15.71 103.10 11.79
CA LEU A 822 -15.75 104.37 12.51
C LEU A 822 -16.47 104.27 13.86
N THR A 823 -17.49 103.42 13.99
CA THR A 823 -18.15 103.19 15.30
C THR A 823 -17.26 102.43 16.28
N ARG A 824 -16.21 101.78 15.79
CA ARG A 824 -15.22 101.05 16.60
C ARG A 824 -13.90 101.81 16.77
N TRP A 825 -13.83 103.07 16.35
CA TRP A 825 -12.61 103.87 16.41
C TRP A 825 -12.01 103.96 17.81
N GLY A 826 -10.72 103.68 17.93
CA GLY A 826 -9.97 103.67 19.19
C GLY A 826 -10.23 102.45 20.08
N SER A 827 -11.02 101.47 19.64
CA SER A 827 -11.25 100.21 20.37
C SER A 827 -10.26 99.11 19.95
N SER A 828 -10.21 98.01 20.70
CA SER A 828 -9.45 96.81 20.35
C SER A 828 -10.32 95.75 19.66
N ASP A 829 -11.35 96.17 18.93
CA ASP A 829 -12.25 95.26 18.21
C ASP A 829 -11.52 94.55 17.07
N THR A 830 -11.32 93.24 17.21
CA THR A 830 -10.54 92.43 16.27
C THR A 830 -11.13 92.34 14.87
N THR A 831 -12.41 92.72 14.69
CA THR A 831 -13.04 92.72 13.37
C THR A 831 -12.75 94.01 12.61
N ALA A 832 -12.72 95.15 13.30
CA ALA A 832 -12.42 96.46 12.71
C ALA A 832 -10.92 96.83 12.72
N ASP A 833 -10.11 96.14 13.51
CA ASP A 833 -8.63 96.25 13.51
C ASP A 833 -8.04 95.40 12.38
N LEU A 834 -8.06 95.98 11.17
CA LEU A 834 -7.68 95.33 9.92
C LEU A 834 -6.17 95.08 9.80
N ASN A 835 -5.34 95.89 10.46
CA ASN A 835 -3.88 95.71 10.50
C ASN A 835 -3.39 94.88 11.70
N LYS A 836 -4.27 94.60 12.67
CA LYS A 836 -4.04 93.80 13.87
C LYS A 836 -3.02 94.40 14.85
N ASN A 837 -2.92 95.73 14.92
CA ASN A 837 -2.02 96.42 15.86
C ASN A 837 -2.62 96.57 17.28
N GLY A 838 -3.87 96.12 17.47
CA GLY A 838 -4.59 96.15 18.72
C GLY A 838 -5.48 97.38 18.92
N THR A 839 -5.52 98.32 17.97
CA THR A 839 -6.32 99.56 18.06
C THR A 839 -6.90 99.93 16.69
N VAL A 840 -8.23 100.06 16.59
CA VAL A 840 -8.89 100.54 15.36
C VAL A 840 -8.56 102.02 15.14
N ASP A 841 -7.74 102.32 14.15
CA ASP A 841 -7.28 103.67 13.89
C ASP A 841 -7.24 104.03 12.39
N ILE A 842 -6.53 105.11 12.07
CA ILE A 842 -6.44 105.63 10.70
C ILE A 842 -5.77 104.66 9.74
N PHE A 843 -4.94 103.74 10.22
CA PHE A 843 -4.33 102.72 9.38
C PHE A 843 -5.37 101.66 8.98
N ASP A 844 -6.30 101.28 9.87
CA ASP A 844 -7.41 100.39 9.52
C ASP A 844 -8.39 101.04 8.57
N LEU A 845 -8.68 102.33 8.76
CA LEU A 845 -9.45 103.12 7.80
C LEU A 845 -8.77 103.13 6.43
N SER A 846 -7.45 103.29 6.39
CA SER A 846 -6.70 103.28 5.13
C SER A 846 -6.78 101.92 4.42
N ILE A 847 -6.78 100.82 5.18
CA ILE A 847 -6.94 99.47 4.64
C ILE A 847 -8.35 99.30 4.10
N LEU A 848 -9.38 99.65 4.88
CA LEU A 848 -10.77 99.56 4.45
C LEU A 848 -11.02 100.38 3.17
N LEU A 849 -10.53 101.63 3.12
CA LEU A 849 -10.64 102.49 1.94
C LEU A 849 -9.84 101.96 0.74
N SER A 850 -8.73 101.25 0.96
CA SER A 850 -7.95 100.65 -0.14
C SER A 850 -8.73 99.54 -0.87
N TYR A 851 -9.72 98.96 -0.19
CA TYR A 851 -10.63 97.98 -0.75
C TYR A 851 -12.02 98.58 -1.09
N TRP A 852 -12.18 99.91 -1.04
CA TRP A 852 -13.47 100.56 -1.27
C TRP A 852 -14.08 100.23 -2.64
N GLY A 853 -15.32 99.76 -2.63
CA GLY A 853 -16.06 99.35 -3.82
C GLY A 853 -15.66 97.98 -4.38
N SER A 854 -14.80 97.22 -3.68
CA SER A 854 -14.33 95.89 -4.13
C SER A 854 -15.31 94.75 -3.91
#